data_AF-A2FDL9-F1
#
_entry.id   AF-A2FDL9-F1
#
_cell.length_a   1.000
_cell.length_b   1.000
_cell.length_c   1.000
_cell.angle_alpha   90.00
_cell.angle_beta   90.00
_cell.angle_gamma   90.00
#
_symmetry.space_group_name_H-M   'P 1'
#
loop_
_entity.id
_entity.type
_entity.pdbx_description
1 polymer ?
#
loop_
_entity_poly.entity_id
_entity_poly.type
_entity_poly.pdbx_seq_one_letter_code
_entity_poly.pdbx_strand_id
1 'polypeptide(L)'
;MGAVSYSQVIVTLFTYVQRLGIAANFHGVKIPKQLQKLLVVMVNFYNTIEASVPDVPDFDFRSQLVLLSVGIPLLLDIIFIWFIFPFYDVIMHIIDVIGLACFTYFLTTGIVVGFDSVTTTWTVVSAIYIISRIVLMFYNKSKTNEQLFDLVRSICSFFMSHVMPQSEKSITFKELNIQIRKFSKLIDIVPEKGVYWKAAIWLFFGLAFIIGGYVCLGLFFDPGKLPEIVRIVLPIFLLPLGFVCWIAFMLKMFPCGRKVIVKIKQFIRRWGLRFLMLALDVLYIPIIQCLVYHMTPKPQGCDPDYYFYYKHQGTDFLDPFINKTVECLPCARHVTGVCVDMCKGTYQLRMKSSPALLFVDDVLGIMAGVVIYTLVIIMFGIPIMWYLLVRRNTGFVRNINVYGATSEDKWEAITNRLHTTGIFIFQDFKFTHCYWCVFLIVMKLVAMLIEVISEILWLPFIVAQPFYYLFSFVVTWYFAPYLHKFNNILETLLEGVNLVFSIIVVISYFGYEIPEVMSLPFTILLLGLPIVSCFFIVCFDDVKGTKEDEDDPTIIRKVVTQNISRKNSSLAINHRDDMEQLLLPDDQEQPPAPTDQKETDEIHLEVNEEKEQKSEEEKKNDDGENNNEDDGPWEVADCDDQHCILEDGMLDTMDEAIEREKDSLVSPEERVPMVAFEVRKTKCAKLMTKMYETLDVVLDGSTIELLTKILETTVLFGAAATGWYLGALFAHHEKDVDIICG
;
A
#
# COMPACT_ATOMS: atom_id res chain seq x y z
N MET A 1 -6.25 -12.53 26.57
CA MET A 1 -6.80 -12.43 25.20
C MET A 1 -5.85 -11.49 24.47
N GLY A 2 -5.21 -11.94 23.40
CA GLY A 2 -4.23 -11.13 22.65
C GLY A 2 -4.87 -9.90 22.01
N ALA A 3 -4.04 -8.89 21.75
CA ALA A 3 -4.43 -7.65 21.07
C ALA A 3 -5.09 -7.97 19.71
N VAL A 4 -6.09 -7.18 19.30
CA VAL A 4 -6.78 -7.42 18.03
C VAL A 4 -6.16 -6.55 16.94
N SER A 5 -5.90 -7.13 15.77
CA SER A 5 -5.39 -6.39 14.61
C SER A 5 -6.50 -5.58 13.92
N TYR A 6 -6.56 -4.27 14.16
CA TYR A 6 -7.50 -3.35 13.50
C TYR A 6 -7.49 -3.46 11.99
N SER A 7 -6.31 -3.59 11.42
CA SER A 7 -6.14 -3.58 9.98
C SER A 7 -6.73 -4.83 9.34
N GLN A 8 -6.60 -5.99 9.98
CA GLN A 8 -7.21 -7.23 9.48
C GLN A 8 -8.73 -7.10 9.45
N VAL A 9 -9.31 -6.44 10.44
CA VAL A 9 -10.77 -6.28 10.53
C VAL A 9 -11.28 -5.34 9.45
N ILE A 10 -10.54 -4.27 9.14
CA ILE A 10 -10.86 -3.40 8.01
C ILE A 10 -10.77 -4.17 6.68
N VAL A 11 -9.72 -4.98 6.47
CA VAL A 11 -9.56 -5.80 5.26
C VAL A 11 -10.67 -6.87 5.15
N THR A 12 -10.99 -7.55 6.24
CA THR A 12 -12.09 -8.51 6.33
C THR A 12 -13.44 -7.83 6.07
N LEU A 13 -13.65 -6.61 6.57
CA LEU A 13 -14.85 -5.81 6.29
C LEU A 13 -14.97 -5.47 4.80
N PHE A 14 -13.91 -4.96 4.18
CA PHE A 14 -13.91 -4.68 2.74
C PHE A 14 -14.15 -5.94 1.93
N THR A 15 -13.49 -7.04 2.27
CA THR A 15 -13.67 -8.35 1.62
C THR A 15 -15.11 -8.84 1.75
N TYR A 16 -15.71 -8.67 2.92
CA TYR A 16 -17.11 -9.01 3.17
C TYR A 16 -18.07 -8.16 2.32
N VAL A 17 -17.88 -6.83 2.28
CA VAL A 17 -18.70 -5.93 1.47
C VAL A 17 -18.55 -6.25 -0.02
N GLN A 18 -17.33 -6.53 -0.49
CA GLN A 18 -17.09 -6.94 -1.88
C GLN A 18 -17.81 -8.25 -2.23
N ARG A 19 -17.75 -9.27 -1.35
CA ARG A 19 -18.46 -10.55 -1.53
C ARG A 19 -19.97 -10.37 -1.52
N LEU A 20 -20.49 -9.47 -0.69
CA LEU A 20 -21.90 -9.13 -0.67
C LEU A 20 -22.32 -8.45 -1.99
N GLY A 21 -21.49 -7.51 -2.50
CA GLY A 21 -21.71 -6.83 -3.77
C GLY A 21 -21.75 -7.79 -4.96
N ILE A 22 -20.78 -8.71 -5.03
CA ILE A 22 -20.74 -9.83 -5.99
C ILE A 22 -22.07 -10.61 -5.94
N ALA A 23 -22.47 -11.04 -4.76
CA ALA A 23 -23.64 -11.90 -4.61
C ALA A 23 -24.99 -11.16 -4.81
N ALA A 24 -24.97 -9.82 -4.87
CA ALA A 24 -26.15 -8.98 -4.99
C ALA A 24 -26.52 -8.60 -6.42
N ASN A 25 -25.59 -8.67 -7.37
CA ASN A 25 -25.75 -8.12 -8.72
C ASN A 25 -26.43 -9.07 -9.73
N PHE A 26 -27.07 -10.16 -9.29
CA PHE A 26 -27.72 -11.11 -10.19
C PHE A 26 -28.96 -10.53 -10.88
N HIS A 27 -28.82 -10.21 -12.18
CA HIS A 27 -29.93 -9.81 -13.02
C HIS A 27 -31.00 -10.90 -13.10
N GLY A 28 -32.23 -10.57 -12.70
CA GLY A 28 -33.40 -11.46 -12.81
C GLY A 28 -33.80 -12.17 -11.52
N VAL A 29 -33.02 -12.06 -10.45
CA VAL A 29 -33.41 -12.60 -9.13
C VAL A 29 -34.19 -11.52 -8.35
N LYS A 30 -35.42 -11.83 -7.94
CA LYS A 30 -36.22 -10.93 -7.11
C LYS A 30 -35.72 -10.97 -5.67
N ILE A 31 -34.78 -10.09 -5.34
CA ILE A 31 -34.25 -9.94 -3.98
C ILE A 31 -35.36 -9.35 -3.06
N PRO A 32 -35.49 -9.82 -1.80
CA PRO A 32 -36.42 -9.23 -0.84
C PRO A 32 -36.25 -7.71 -0.70
N LYS A 33 -37.36 -6.95 -0.67
CA LYS A 33 -37.35 -5.47 -0.71
C LYS A 33 -36.45 -4.84 0.37
N GLN A 34 -36.39 -5.42 1.57
CA GLN A 34 -35.55 -4.90 2.66
C GLN A 34 -34.05 -5.03 2.35
N LEU A 35 -33.67 -6.16 1.77
CA LEU A 35 -32.30 -6.42 1.34
C LEU A 35 -31.96 -5.60 0.09
N GLN A 36 -32.91 -5.39 -0.82
CA GLN A 36 -32.75 -4.43 -1.92
C GLN A 36 -32.52 -3.01 -1.40
N LYS A 37 -33.23 -2.56 -0.36
CA LYS A 37 -32.96 -1.26 0.28
C LYS A 37 -31.54 -1.17 0.83
N LEU A 38 -31.02 -2.24 1.43
CA LEU A 38 -29.63 -2.31 1.90
C LEU A 38 -28.65 -2.11 0.75
N LEU A 39 -28.85 -2.86 -0.35
CA LEU A 39 -28.02 -2.76 -1.53
C LEU A 39 -28.09 -1.37 -2.15
N VAL A 40 -29.29 -0.77 -2.19
CA VAL A 40 -29.47 0.61 -2.63
C VAL A 40 -28.73 1.60 -1.71
N VAL A 41 -28.67 1.38 -0.40
CA VAL A 41 -27.86 2.23 0.50
C VAL A 41 -26.37 2.11 0.17
N MET A 42 -25.86 0.89 -0.07
CA MET A 42 -24.46 0.69 -0.47
C MET A 42 -24.15 1.30 -1.84
N VAL A 43 -25.04 1.11 -2.82
CA VAL A 43 -24.94 1.72 -4.15
C VAL A 43 -25.03 3.23 -4.06
N ASN A 44 -25.95 3.79 -3.26
CA ASN A 44 -26.07 5.23 -3.07
C ASN A 44 -24.83 5.81 -2.38
N PHE A 45 -24.23 5.08 -1.42
CA PHE A 45 -22.97 5.49 -0.81
C PHE A 45 -21.85 5.54 -1.86
N TYR A 46 -21.76 4.52 -2.72
CA TYR A 46 -20.81 4.53 -3.85
C TYR A 46 -21.09 5.68 -4.81
N ASN A 47 -22.32 5.88 -5.24
CA ASN A 47 -22.72 6.98 -6.13
C ASN A 47 -22.49 8.35 -5.48
N THR A 48 -22.53 8.46 -4.14
CA THR A 48 -22.20 9.71 -3.42
C THR A 48 -20.70 9.96 -3.45
N ILE A 49 -19.88 8.92 -3.30
CA ILE A 49 -18.43 9.01 -3.49
C ILE A 49 -18.13 9.41 -4.94
N GLU A 50 -18.77 8.76 -5.91
CA GLU A 50 -18.65 9.06 -7.34
C GLU A 50 -19.06 10.51 -7.66
N ALA A 51 -20.21 10.98 -7.14
CA ALA A 51 -20.65 12.36 -7.29
C ALA A 51 -19.76 13.40 -6.57
N SER A 52 -18.86 12.96 -5.67
CA SER A 52 -17.85 13.81 -5.05
C SER A 52 -16.57 13.93 -5.89
N VAL A 53 -16.39 13.03 -6.86
CA VAL A 53 -15.34 13.13 -7.88
C VAL A 53 -15.85 14.08 -8.99
N PRO A 54 -15.03 15.01 -9.51
CA PRO A 54 -15.46 15.92 -10.59
C PRO A 54 -16.09 15.15 -11.74
N ASP A 55 -17.14 15.69 -12.39
CA ASP A 55 -17.86 15.07 -13.51
C ASP A 55 -16.90 14.42 -14.50
N VAL A 56 -16.66 13.12 -14.31
CA VAL A 56 -15.86 12.32 -15.23
C VAL A 56 -16.79 12.05 -16.41
N PRO A 57 -16.34 12.25 -17.67
CA PRO A 57 -17.18 11.90 -18.82
C PRO A 57 -17.61 10.43 -18.71
N ASP A 58 -18.79 10.11 -19.22
CA ASP A 58 -19.30 8.73 -19.27
C ASP A 58 -18.44 7.91 -20.23
N PHE A 59 -17.28 7.50 -19.71
CA PHE A 59 -16.29 6.74 -20.43
C PHE A 59 -16.92 5.42 -20.84
N ASP A 60 -16.69 5.02 -22.08
CA ASP A 60 -17.05 3.71 -22.54
C ASP A 60 -16.36 2.63 -21.68
N PHE A 61 -16.91 1.42 -21.70
CA PHE A 61 -16.37 0.35 -20.87
C PHE A 61 -14.87 0.14 -21.14
N ARG A 62 -14.39 0.34 -22.39
CA ARG A 62 -12.98 0.12 -22.77
C ARG A 62 -12.07 1.03 -21.96
N SER A 63 -12.40 2.31 -21.93
CA SER A 63 -11.69 3.34 -21.19
C SER A 63 -11.78 3.12 -19.69
N GLN A 64 -12.93 2.68 -19.18
CA GLN A 64 -13.09 2.29 -17.76
C GLN A 64 -12.14 1.15 -17.36
N LEU A 65 -12.01 0.11 -18.21
CA LEU A 65 -11.09 -1.00 -17.92
C LEU A 65 -9.63 -0.51 -17.91
N VAL A 66 -9.22 0.34 -18.86
CA VAL A 66 -7.87 0.92 -18.88
C VAL A 66 -7.62 1.76 -17.63
N LEU A 67 -8.59 2.60 -17.26
CA LEU A 67 -8.49 3.47 -16.10
C LEU A 67 -8.35 2.66 -14.80
N LEU A 68 -9.19 1.63 -14.61
CA LEU A 68 -9.18 0.78 -13.42
C LEU A 68 -7.94 -0.11 -13.35
N SER A 69 -7.56 -0.76 -14.46
CA SER A 69 -6.49 -1.77 -14.48
C SER A 69 -5.09 -1.19 -14.63
N VAL A 70 -4.95 -0.03 -15.29
CA VAL A 70 -3.65 0.63 -15.51
C VAL A 70 -3.60 2.01 -14.89
N GLY A 71 -4.60 2.86 -15.11
CA GLY A 71 -4.58 4.26 -14.69
C GLY A 71 -4.43 4.43 -13.18
N ILE A 72 -5.28 3.78 -12.38
CA ILE A 72 -5.21 3.86 -10.92
C ILE A 72 -3.92 3.21 -10.38
N PRO A 73 -3.52 1.99 -10.78
CA PRO A 73 -2.24 1.43 -10.35
C PRO A 73 -1.01 2.27 -10.72
N LEU A 74 -0.98 2.87 -11.92
CA LEU A 74 0.08 3.80 -12.36
C LEU A 74 0.12 5.05 -11.48
N LEU A 75 -1.04 5.63 -11.15
CA LEU A 75 -1.11 6.79 -10.26
C LEU A 75 -0.59 6.43 -8.86
N LEU A 76 -1.02 5.28 -8.32
CA LEU A 76 -0.53 4.80 -7.03
C LEU A 76 0.99 4.59 -7.06
N ASP A 77 1.51 3.95 -8.11
CA ASP A 77 2.95 3.73 -8.31
C ASP A 77 3.73 5.04 -8.34
N ILE A 78 3.31 6.02 -9.15
CA ILE A 78 3.96 7.33 -9.22
C ILE A 78 3.96 7.99 -7.85
N ILE A 79 2.83 7.97 -7.13
CA ILE A 79 2.74 8.54 -5.78
C ILE A 79 3.71 7.82 -4.84
N PHE A 80 3.75 6.49 -4.82
CA PHE A 80 4.64 5.74 -3.93
C PHE A 80 6.11 5.91 -4.26
N ILE A 81 6.49 5.75 -5.53
CA ILE A 81 7.87 5.89 -6.00
C ILE A 81 8.40 7.30 -5.72
N TRP A 82 7.57 8.33 -5.91
CA TRP A 82 7.95 9.72 -5.65
C TRP A 82 8.48 9.94 -4.22
N PHE A 83 7.83 9.33 -3.23
CA PHE A 83 8.20 9.51 -1.83
C PHE A 83 9.37 8.65 -1.38
N ILE A 84 9.52 7.47 -2.00
CA ILE A 84 10.50 6.45 -1.61
C ILE A 84 11.85 6.74 -2.28
N PHE A 85 11.86 7.00 -3.59
CA PHE A 85 13.08 7.11 -4.38
C PHE A 85 13.60 8.55 -4.50
N PRO A 86 14.90 8.73 -4.79
CA PRO A 86 15.41 10.04 -5.17
C PRO A 86 14.78 10.48 -6.49
N PHE A 87 14.53 11.78 -6.63
CA PHE A 87 13.80 12.38 -7.74
C PHE A 87 14.30 12.01 -9.14
N TYR A 88 15.62 11.80 -9.31
CA TYR A 88 16.19 11.37 -10.59
C TYR A 88 15.68 10.00 -11.02
N ASP A 89 15.61 9.04 -10.08
CA ASP A 89 15.11 7.69 -10.37
C ASP A 89 13.61 7.74 -10.72
N VAL A 90 12.85 8.60 -10.04
CA VAL A 90 11.43 8.87 -10.35
C VAL A 90 11.26 9.41 -11.78
N ILE A 91 12.06 10.40 -12.17
CA ILE A 91 12.02 10.95 -13.55
C ILE A 91 12.37 9.85 -14.55
N MET A 92 13.43 9.09 -14.32
CA MET A 92 13.84 8.03 -15.24
C MET A 92 12.76 6.97 -15.39
N HIS A 93 12.09 6.59 -14.31
CA HIS A 93 10.93 5.69 -14.34
C HIS A 93 9.77 6.27 -15.16
N ILE A 94 9.41 7.55 -14.96
CA ILE A 94 8.37 8.21 -15.77
C ILE A 94 8.76 8.24 -17.26
N ILE A 95 10.03 8.50 -17.59
CA ILE A 95 10.50 8.46 -18.98
C ILE A 95 10.43 7.03 -19.53
N ASP A 96 10.75 6.00 -18.74
CA ASP A 96 10.63 4.59 -19.16
C ASP A 96 9.15 4.24 -19.46
N VAL A 97 8.23 4.66 -18.60
CA VAL A 97 6.77 4.50 -18.78
C VAL A 97 6.29 5.18 -20.06
N ILE A 98 6.64 6.46 -20.25
CA ILE A 98 6.25 7.23 -21.45
C ILE A 98 6.89 6.61 -22.70
N GLY A 99 8.18 6.26 -22.65
CA GLY A 99 8.91 5.68 -23.77
C GLY A 99 8.29 4.36 -24.24
N LEU A 100 7.86 3.51 -23.30
CA LEU A 100 7.21 2.23 -23.60
C LEU A 100 5.78 2.40 -24.12
N ALA A 101 5.01 3.34 -23.57
CA ALA A 101 3.70 3.70 -24.09
C ALA A 101 3.79 4.28 -25.51
N CYS A 102 4.74 5.19 -25.76
CA CYS A 102 4.98 5.75 -27.09
C CYS A 102 5.40 4.68 -28.11
N PHE A 103 6.32 3.78 -27.73
CA PHE A 103 6.74 2.69 -28.61
C PHE A 103 5.55 1.83 -29.06
N THR A 104 4.73 1.38 -28.11
CA THR A 104 3.57 0.53 -28.40
C THR A 104 2.46 1.27 -29.13
N TYR A 105 2.27 2.55 -28.84
CA TYR A 105 1.37 3.44 -29.60
C TYR A 105 1.74 3.47 -31.09
N PHE A 106 2.96 3.91 -31.42
CA PHE A 106 3.38 4.06 -32.81
C PHE A 106 3.48 2.72 -33.54
N LEU A 107 3.89 1.65 -32.84
CA LEU A 107 3.90 0.31 -33.39
C LEU A 107 2.49 -0.14 -33.79
N THR A 108 1.51 0.08 -32.92
CA THR A 108 0.12 -0.35 -33.15
C THR A 108 -0.53 0.47 -34.26
N THR A 109 -0.35 1.80 -34.26
CA THR A 109 -0.80 2.66 -35.36
C THR A 109 -0.17 2.24 -36.69
N GLY A 110 1.13 1.91 -36.70
CA GLY A 110 1.81 1.42 -37.90
C GLY A 110 1.29 0.07 -38.39
N ILE A 111 0.88 -0.83 -37.48
CA ILE A 111 0.26 -2.12 -37.83
C ILE A 111 -1.15 -1.93 -38.41
N VAL A 112 -1.96 -1.04 -37.83
CA VAL A 112 -3.37 -0.86 -38.20
C VAL A 112 -3.53 0.02 -39.44
N VAL A 113 -2.87 1.18 -39.50
CA VAL A 113 -2.99 2.15 -40.61
C VAL A 113 -1.94 1.90 -41.70
N GLY A 114 -0.78 1.39 -41.32
CA GLY A 114 0.40 1.27 -42.16
C GLY A 114 1.55 2.15 -41.66
N PHE A 115 2.79 1.77 -41.99
CA PHE A 115 3.98 2.50 -41.58
C PHE A 115 4.26 3.68 -42.53
N ASP A 116 4.08 4.90 -42.03
CA ASP A 116 4.56 6.12 -42.65
C ASP A 116 5.96 6.51 -42.11
N SER A 117 6.56 7.58 -42.65
CA SER A 117 7.89 8.03 -42.22
C SER A 117 7.92 8.41 -40.73
N VAL A 118 6.84 8.99 -40.21
CA VAL A 118 6.76 9.48 -38.83
C VAL A 118 6.64 8.31 -37.84
N THR A 119 5.66 7.43 -38.03
CA THR A 119 5.45 6.22 -37.21
C THR A 119 6.66 5.30 -37.27
N THR A 120 7.28 5.10 -38.43
CA THR A 120 8.52 4.30 -38.56
C THR A 120 9.66 4.90 -37.74
N THR A 121 9.90 6.22 -37.88
CA THR A 121 10.99 6.90 -37.16
C THR A 121 10.79 6.82 -35.65
N TRP A 122 9.60 7.14 -35.15
CA TRP A 122 9.32 7.11 -33.71
C TRP A 122 9.31 5.70 -33.13
N THR A 123 8.86 4.70 -33.89
CA THR A 123 8.92 3.29 -33.47
C THR A 123 10.38 2.85 -33.31
N VAL A 124 11.25 3.16 -34.28
CA VAL A 124 12.68 2.79 -34.22
C VAL A 124 13.41 3.51 -33.08
N VAL A 125 13.19 4.81 -32.90
CA VAL A 125 13.81 5.60 -31.82
C VAL A 125 13.40 5.06 -30.45
N SER A 126 12.11 4.81 -30.25
CA SER A 126 11.59 4.29 -28.98
C SER A 126 12.06 2.85 -28.72
N ALA A 127 12.17 2.02 -29.76
CA ALA A 127 12.72 0.67 -29.65
C ALA A 127 14.20 0.69 -29.20
N ILE A 128 15.03 1.53 -29.80
CA ILE A 128 16.45 1.68 -29.41
C ILE A 128 16.55 2.12 -27.95
N TYR A 129 15.72 3.07 -27.52
CA TYR A 129 15.65 3.52 -26.13
C TYR A 129 15.31 2.37 -25.17
N ILE A 130 14.24 1.63 -25.44
CA ILE A 130 13.79 0.51 -24.59
C ILE A 130 14.87 -0.58 -24.52
N ILE A 131 15.46 -0.97 -25.65
CA ILE A 131 16.53 -1.98 -25.69
C ILE A 131 17.73 -1.52 -24.87
N SER A 132 18.16 -0.26 -25.04
CA SER A 132 19.24 0.34 -24.25
C SER A 132 18.95 0.27 -22.74
N ARG A 133 17.74 0.63 -22.33
CA ARG A 133 17.32 0.58 -20.91
C ARG A 133 17.29 -0.84 -20.37
N ILE A 134 16.75 -1.80 -21.12
CA ILE A 134 16.75 -3.22 -20.73
C ILE A 134 18.19 -3.73 -20.53
N VAL A 135 19.10 -3.42 -21.45
CA VAL A 135 20.52 -3.80 -21.33
C VAL A 135 21.16 -3.19 -20.08
N LEU A 136 20.91 -1.91 -19.80
CA LEU A 136 21.39 -1.24 -18.59
C LEU A 136 20.82 -1.88 -17.31
N MET A 137 19.54 -2.27 -17.30
CA MET A 137 18.93 -2.97 -16.18
C MET A 137 19.57 -4.34 -15.93
N PHE A 138 19.85 -5.11 -16.98
CA PHE A 138 20.55 -6.40 -16.86
C PHE A 138 21.99 -6.23 -16.36
N TYR A 139 22.70 -5.21 -16.84
CA TYR A 139 24.07 -4.93 -16.38
C TYR A 139 24.12 -4.53 -14.90
N ASN A 140 23.07 -3.83 -14.42
CA ASN A 140 22.97 -3.37 -13.04
C ASN A 140 22.37 -4.40 -12.07
N LYS A 141 22.05 -5.63 -12.50
CA LYS A 141 21.37 -6.63 -11.67
C LYS A 141 22.32 -7.21 -10.61
N SER A 142 22.33 -6.60 -9.44
CA SER A 142 23.11 -6.98 -8.25
C SER A 142 22.56 -8.23 -7.54
N LYS A 143 23.46 -9.02 -6.90
CA LYS A 143 23.21 -10.23 -6.10
C LYS A 143 22.56 -9.92 -4.73
N THR A 144 21.36 -9.35 -4.70
CA THR A 144 20.78 -8.79 -3.45
C THR A 144 20.18 -9.80 -2.47
N ASN A 145 19.75 -10.99 -2.88
CA ASN A 145 18.98 -11.87 -1.97
C ASN A 145 19.83 -12.63 -0.95
N GLU A 146 20.95 -13.22 -1.36
CA GLU A 146 21.85 -13.94 -0.42
C GLU A 146 22.40 -12.99 0.64
N GLN A 147 22.71 -11.75 0.24
CA GLN A 147 23.22 -10.70 1.11
C GLN A 147 22.22 -10.28 2.21
N LEU A 148 20.91 -10.49 2.01
CA LEU A 148 19.90 -10.13 3.01
C LEU A 148 19.97 -11.05 4.24
N PHE A 149 20.03 -12.36 4.03
CA PHE A 149 20.04 -13.33 5.13
C PHE A 149 21.37 -13.28 5.90
N ASP A 150 22.48 -13.07 5.19
CA ASP A 150 23.79 -12.86 5.81
C ASP A 150 23.80 -11.57 6.65
N LEU A 151 23.15 -10.51 6.19
CA LEU A 151 22.99 -9.27 6.96
C LEU A 151 22.15 -9.49 8.22
N VAL A 152 21.04 -10.23 8.14
CA VAL A 152 20.21 -10.56 9.32
C VAL A 152 21.02 -11.33 10.35
N ARG A 153 21.75 -12.36 9.92
CA ARG A 153 22.62 -13.14 10.81
C ARG A 153 23.71 -12.28 11.42
N SER A 154 24.29 -11.36 10.65
CA SER A 154 25.30 -10.42 11.13
C SER A 154 24.74 -9.45 12.18
N ILE A 155 23.52 -8.94 11.97
CA ILE A 155 22.81 -8.10 12.95
C ILE A 155 22.54 -8.91 14.21
N CYS A 156 21.94 -10.10 14.09
CA CYS A 156 21.60 -10.93 15.24
C CYS A 156 22.86 -11.33 16.01
N SER A 157 23.89 -11.83 15.34
CA SER A 157 25.18 -12.17 15.96
C SER A 157 25.81 -10.99 16.70
N PHE A 158 25.77 -9.78 16.11
CA PHE A 158 26.28 -8.57 16.77
C PHE A 158 25.58 -8.29 18.10
N PHE A 159 24.24 -8.30 18.13
CA PHE A 159 23.49 -8.04 19.36
C PHE A 159 23.57 -9.22 20.35
N MET A 160 23.50 -10.46 19.85
CA MET A 160 23.57 -11.67 20.67
C MET A 160 24.93 -11.88 21.31
N SER A 161 26.04 -11.42 20.71
CA SER A 161 27.38 -11.48 21.33
C SER A 161 27.51 -10.70 22.64
N HIS A 162 26.59 -9.78 22.92
CA HIS A 162 26.54 -9.04 24.17
C HIS A 162 25.67 -9.72 25.24
N VAL A 163 24.91 -10.74 24.84
CA VAL A 163 23.99 -11.52 25.70
C VAL A 163 24.56 -12.90 26.00
N MET A 164 25.13 -13.58 24.99
CA MET A 164 25.70 -14.91 25.11
C MET A 164 27.21 -14.85 25.44
N PRO A 165 27.69 -15.54 26.50
CA PRO A 165 29.07 -15.47 26.95
C PRO A 165 30.11 -16.09 25.99
N GLN A 166 29.68 -16.97 25.08
CA GLN A 166 30.59 -17.73 24.19
C GLN A 166 30.73 -17.15 22.77
N SER A 167 30.00 -16.09 22.43
CA SER A 167 30.01 -15.55 21.07
C SER A 167 31.16 -14.54 20.91
N GLU A 168 32.13 -14.87 20.05
CA GLU A 168 33.20 -13.95 19.69
C GLU A 168 32.63 -12.72 18.95
N LYS A 169 33.04 -11.52 19.37
CA LYS A 169 32.66 -10.27 18.70
C LYS A 169 33.32 -10.19 17.32
N SER A 170 32.56 -10.46 16.27
CA SER A 170 33.07 -10.47 14.89
C SER A 170 33.04 -9.10 14.21
N ILE A 171 32.14 -8.18 14.61
CA ILE A 171 31.84 -6.95 13.85
C ILE A 171 31.67 -5.74 14.79
N THR A 172 32.15 -4.56 14.38
CA THR A 172 31.91 -3.29 15.09
C THR A 172 30.61 -2.63 14.64
N PHE A 173 29.99 -1.80 15.50
CA PHE A 173 28.72 -1.12 15.15
C PHE A 173 28.83 -0.25 13.89
N LYS A 174 30.00 0.38 13.67
CA LYS A 174 30.29 1.17 12.47
C LYS A 174 30.26 0.31 11.21
N GLU A 175 30.87 -0.86 11.26
CA GLU A 175 30.88 -1.82 10.14
C GLU A 175 29.47 -2.35 9.86
N LEU A 176 28.71 -2.68 10.92
CA LEU A 176 27.32 -3.10 10.78
C LEU A 176 26.46 -2.03 10.09
N ASN A 177 26.62 -0.76 10.48
CA ASN A 177 25.88 0.35 9.88
C ASN A 177 26.27 0.58 8.41
N ILE A 178 27.55 0.36 8.05
CA ILE A 178 28.01 0.38 6.66
C ILE A 178 27.35 -0.75 5.86
N GLN A 179 27.25 -1.96 6.42
CA GLN A 179 26.57 -3.10 5.76
C GLN A 179 25.08 -2.83 5.54
N ILE A 180 24.38 -2.28 6.55
CA ILE A 180 22.96 -1.90 6.44
C ILE A 180 22.75 -0.86 5.35
N ARG A 181 23.58 0.20 5.31
CA ARG A 181 23.50 1.26 4.29
C ARG A 181 23.84 0.75 2.88
N LYS A 182 24.78 -0.19 2.78
CA LYS A 182 25.13 -0.83 1.50
C LYS A 182 23.99 -1.68 0.98
N PHE A 183 23.25 -2.33 1.89
CA PHE A 183 22.12 -3.20 1.53
C PHE A 183 20.91 -2.39 1.04
N SER A 184 20.54 -1.30 1.72
CA SER A 184 19.41 -0.48 1.28
C SER A 184 19.74 1.01 1.29
N LYS A 185 19.80 1.59 0.09
CA LYS A 185 19.88 3.05 -0.12
C LYS A 185 18.64 3.80 0.40
N LEU A 186 17.56 3.07 0.68
CA LEU A 186 16.30 3.62 1.17
C LEU A 186 16.29 3.82 2.70
N ILE A 187 17.28 3.27 3.41
CA ILE A 187 17.40 3.36 4.87
C ILE A 187 18.20 4.62 5.25
N ASP A 188 17.53 5.77 5.20
CA ASP A 188 18.04 6.98 5.85
C ASP A 188 17.53 7.03 7.30
N ILE A 189 18.43 6.76 8.24
CA ILE A 189 18.14 6.85 9.68
C ILE A 189 18.26 8.31 10.17
N VAL A 190 19.04 9.13 9.47
CA VAL A 190 19.41 10.49 9.91
C VAL A 190 19.06 11.50 8.81
N PRO A 191 18.49 12.67 9.15
CA PRO A 191 18.21 13.72 8.17
C PRO A 191 19.50 14.14 7.46
N GLU A 192 19.50 14.15 6.12
CA GLU A 192 20.60 14.69 5.33
C GLU A 192 20.84 16.17 5.69
N LYS A 193 22.11 16.58 5.79
CA LYS A 193 22.47 17.99 5.86
C LYS A 193 21.95 18.69 4.59
N GLY A 194 21.26 19.82 4.77
CA GLY A 194 20.61 20.51 3.66
C GLY A 194 21.59 21.02 2.63
N VAL A 195 21.62 20.36 1.47
CA VAL A 195 22.39 20.82 0.31
C VAL A 195 21.51 21.73 -0.55
N TYR A 196 21.78 23.04 -0.55
CA TYR A 196 20.98 24.05 -1.27
C TYR A 196 20.84 23.74 -2.78
N TRP A 197 21.86 23.16 -3.40
CA TRP A 197 21.80 22.75 -4.82
C TRP A 197 20.68 21.71 -5.08
N LYS A 198 20.49 20.75 -4.16
CA LYS A 198 19.39 19.77 -4.30
C LYS A 198 18.03 20.48 -4.26
N ALA A 199 17.86 21.53 -3.46
CA ALA A 199 16.62 22.32 -3.40
C ALA A 199 16.43 23.17 -4.68
N ALA A 200 17.48 23.80 -5.20
CA ALA A 200 17.43 24.59 -6.42
C ALA A 200 16.92 23.80 -7.64
N ILE A 201 17.26 22.50 -7.72
CA ILE A 201 16.73 21.60 -8.75
C ILE A 201 15.19 21.54 -8.72
N TRP A 202 14.58 21.43 -7.53
CA TRP A 202 13.11 21.40 -7.39
C TRP A 202 12.46 22.70 -7.83
N LEU A 203 13.08 23.84 -7.52
CA LEU A 203 12.61 25.14 -7.98
C LEU A 203 12.66 25.23 -9.51
N PHE A 204 13.77 24.81 -10.11
CA PHE A 204 13.94 24.83 -11.57
C PHE A 204 12.87 23.99 -12.27
N PHE A 205 12.66 22.73 -11.84
CA PHE A 205 11.61 21.88 -12.41
C PHE A 205 10.21 22.41 -12.13
N GLY A 206 9.95 22.94 -10.92
CA GLY A 206 8.67 23.56 -10.59
C GLY A 206 8.33 24.72 -11.52
N LEU A 207 9.29 25.63 -11.73
CA LEU A 207 9.13 26.76 -12.67
C LEU A 207 8.99 26.28 -14.12
N ALA A 208 9.81 25.30 -14.56
CA ALA A 208 9.73 24.76 -15.91
C ALA A 208 8.36 24.14 -16.21
N PHE A 209 7.79 23.39 -15.27
CA PHE A 209 6.45 22.81 -15.42
C PHE A 209 5.34 23.85 -15.40
N ILE A 210 5.41 24.84 -14.49
CA ILE A 210 4.44 25.94 -14.45
C ILE A 210 4.47 26.74 -15.75
N ILE A 211 5.66 27.14 -16.21
CA ILE A 211 5.83 27.87 -17.47
C ILE A 211 5.37 27.02 -18.65
N GLY A 212 5.76 25.75 -18.71
CA GLY A 212 5.33 24.81 -19.76
C GLY A 212 3.82 24.65 -19.83
N GLY A 213 3.16 24.54 -18.68
CA GLY A 213 1.69 24.49 -18.58
C GLY A 213 1.03 25.77 -19.09
N TYR A 214 1.53 26.95 -18.69
CA TYR A 214 0.99 28.23 -19.18
C TYR A 214 1.27 28.49 -20.67
N VAL A 215 2.42 28.04 -21.19
CA VAL A 215 2.71 28.08 -22.63
C VAL A 215 1.74 27.19 -23.40
N CYS A 216 1.44 25.99 -22.88
CA CYS A 216 0.45 25.13 -23.50
C CYS A 216 -0.96 25.73 -23.45
N LEU A 217 -1.32 26.48 -22.41
CA LEU A 217 -2.58 27.24 -22.38
C LEU A 217 -2.61 28.47 -23.32
N GLY A 218 -1.49 28.81 -23.97
CA GLY A 218 -1.40 29.93 -24.90
C GLY A 218 -1.36 31.31 -24.23
N LEU A 219 -0.99 31.40 -22.94
CA LEU A 219 -0.97 32.66 -22.20
C LEU A 219 0.21 33.58 -22.55
N PHE A 220 1.36 33.01 -22.93
CA PHE A 220 2.60 33.78 -23.17
C PHE A 220 3.09 33.74 -24.62
N PHE A 221 2.94 32.58 -25.28
CA PHE A 221 3.30 32.36 -26.67
C PHE A 221 2.17 31.58 -27.31
N ASP A 222 1.82 31.91 -28.55
CA ASP A 222 0.92 31.09 -29.33
C ASP A 222 1.63 29.73 -29.57
N PRO A 223 1.14 28.60 -29.01
CA PRO A 223 1.84 27.32 -28.99
C PRO A 223 2.08 26.71 -30.39
N GLY A 224 1.78 27.44 -31.47
CA GLY A 224 1.95 27.01 -32.84
C GLY A 224 1.00 25.87 -33.18
N LYS A 225 1.43 24.97 -34.06
CA LYS A 225 0.66 23.79 -34.52
C LYS A 225 0.63 22.64 -33.50
N LEU A 226 0.65 22.92 -32.19
CA LEU A 226 0.49 21.87 -31.20
C LEU A 226 -0.94 21.29 -31.32
N PRO A 227 -1.11 19.94 -31.30
CA PRO A 227 -2.42 19.34 -31.29
C PRO A 227 -3.24 19.84 -30.10
N GLU A 228 -4.52 20.13 -30.33
CA GLU A 228 -5.44 20.67 -29.30
C GLU A 228 -5.47 19.80 -28.03
N ILE A 229 -5.27 18.50 -28.20
CA ILE A 229 -5.17 17.51 -27.13
C ILE A 229 -4.03 17.82 -26.16
N VAL A 230 -2.84 18.04 -26.71
CA VAL A 230 -1.64 18.36 -25.91
C VAL A 230 -1.86 19.70 -25.21
N ARG A 231 -2.55 20.63 -25.88
CA ARG A 231 -2.92 21.94 -25.34
C ARG A 231 -3.82 21.83 -24.11
N ILE A 232 -4.76 20.89 -24.07
CA ILE A 232 -5.71 20.70 -22.96
C ILE A 232 -5.14 19.79 -21.87
N VAL A 233 -4.60 18.64 -22.26
CA VAL A 233 -4.19 17.57 -21.34
C VAL A 233 -2.89 17.91 -20.62
N LEU A 234 -1.89 18.47 -21.33
CA LEU A 234 -0.57 18.69 -20.75
C LEU A 234 -0.59 19.69 -19.58
N PRO A 235 -1.30 20.84 -19.64
CA PRO A 235 -1.43 21.74 -18.49
C PRO A 235 -2.08 21.09 -17.25
N ILE A 236 -3.06 20.22 -17.44
CA ILE A 236 -3.77 19.52 -16.35
C ILE A 236 -2.77 18.72 -15.51
N PHE A 237 -1.72 18.17 -16.11
CA PHE A 237 -0.66 17.46 -15.39
C PHE A 237 0.49 18.37 -14.96
N LEU A 238 0.97 19.25 -15.84
CA LEU A 238 2.15 20.08 -15.57
C LEU A 238 1.92 21.10 -14.45
N LEU A 239 0.73 21.70 -14.36
CA LEU A 239 0.47 22.73 -13.35
C LEU A 239 0.43 22.17 -11.92
N PRO A 240 -0.33 21.09 -11.61
CA PRO A 240 -0.28 20.47 -10.29
C PRO A 240 1.12 19.94 -9.96
N LEU A 241 1.81 19.32 -10.93
CA LEU A 241 3.16 18.81 -10.75
C LEU A 241 4.15 19.94 -10.40
N GLY A 242 4.08 21.05 -11.13
CA GLY A 242 4.88 22.24 -10.89
C GLY A 242 4.61 22.85 -9.51
N PHE A 243 3.35 22.88 -9.09
CA PHE A 243 2.94 23.35 -7.76
C PHE A 243 3.47 22.43 -6.63
N VAL A 244 3.39 21.11 -6.81
CA VAL A 244 3.96 20.14 -5.85
C VAL A 244 5.48 20.30 -5.75
N CYS A 245 6.18 20.45 -6.88
CA CYS A 245 7.62 20.72 -6.90
C CYS A 245 7.98 22.02 -6.18
N TRP A 246 7.17 23.07 -6.36
CA TRP A 246 7.34 24.35 -5.68
C TRP A 246 7.13 24.23 -4.16
N ILE A 247 6.09 23.53 -3.70
CA ILE A 247 5.90 23.22 -2.27
C ILE A 247 7.09 22.43 -1.71
N ALA A 248 7.56 21.42 -2.45
CA ALA A 248 8.71 20.61 -2.05
C ALA A 248 9.99 21.45 -1.93
N PHE A 249 10.20 22.41 -2.83
CA PHE A 249 11.27 23.40 -2.74
C PHE A 249 11.15 24.21 -1.45
N MET A 250 9.98 24.80 -1.18
CA MET A 250 9.76 25.60 0.04
C MET A 250 10.04 24.78 1.30
N LEU A 251 9.53 23.55 1.39
CA LEU A 251 9.76 22.67 2.52
C LEU A 251 11.26 22.30 2.70
N LYS A 252 12.03 22.16 1.62
CA LYS A 252 13.47 21.84 1.70
C LYS A 252 14.33 23.01 2.14
N MET A 253 13.92 24.24 1.84
CA MET A 253 14.66 25.45 2.22
C MET A 253 14.65 25.69 3.73
N PHE A 254 13.52 25.41 4.40
CA PHE A 254 13.40 25.67 5.84
C PHE A 254 13.77 24.44 6.70
N PRO A 255 14.49 24.61 7.83
CA PRO A 255 14.80 23.50 8.75
C PRO A 255 13.55 22.78 9.27
N CYS A 256 12.48 23.53 9.58
CA CYS A 256 11.21 22.96 10.01
C CYS A 256 10.57 22.11 8.89
N GLY A 257 10.58 22.61 7.65
CA GLY A 257 10.08 21.89 6.49
C GLY A 257 10.85 20.59 6.21
N ARG A 258 12.18 20.55 6.42
CA ARG A 258 12.96 19.31 6.33
C ARG A 258 12.53 18.28 7.38
N LYS A 259 12.27 18.71 8.62
CA LYS A 259 11.72 17.82 9.67
C LYS A 259 10.34 17.26 9.26
N VAL A 260 9.49 18.09 8.65
CA VAL A 260 8.19 17.67 8.11
C VAL A 260 8.36 16.64 6.99
N ILE A 261 9.26 16.87 6.02
CA ILE A 261 9.54 15.91 4.93
C ILE A 261 9.99 14.57 5.51
N VAL A 262 10.88 14.56 6.50
CA VAL A 262 11.34 13.31 7.13
C VAL A 262 10.17 12.59 7.82
N LYS A 263 9.31 13.31 8.55
CA LYS A 263 8.11 12.71 9.16
C LYS A 263 7.14 12.15 8.12
N ILE A 264 6.90 12.87 7.02
CA ILE A 264 6.06 12.40 5.90
C ILE A 264 6.68 11.16 5.26
N LYS A 265 7.99 11.17 4.99
CA LYS A 265 8.70 9.99 4.45
C LYS A 265 8.59 8.79 5.39
N GLN A 266 8.78 8.99 6.69
CA GLN A 266 8.61 7.94 7.70
C GLN A 266 7.16 7.43 7.75
N PHE A 267 6.18 8.33 7.66
CA PHE A 267 4.77 7.97 7.59
C PHE A 267 4.46 7.13 6.35
N ILE A 268 4.89 7.57 5.17
CA ILE A 268 4.65 6.86 3.90
C ILE A 268 5.44 5.56 3.86
N ARG A 269 6.65 5.50 4.42
CA ARG A 269 7.38 4.23 4.56
C ARG A 269 6.60 3.24 5.43
N ARG A 270 6.04 3.71 6.54
CA ARG A 270 5.33 2.88 7.52
C ARG A 270 3.91 2.49 7.10
N TRP A 271 3.19 3.37 6.43
CA TRP A 271 1.78 3.16 6.08
C TRP A 271 1.56 2.98 4.59
N GLY A 272 2.44 3.52 3.77
CA GLY A 272 2.30 3.53 2.32
C GLY A 272 2.23 2.14 1.73
N LEU A 273 3.10 1.22 2.17
CA LEU A 273 3.02 -0.17 1.73
C LEU A 273 1.66 -0.80 2.06
N ARG A 274 1.14 -0.54 3.26
CA ARG A 274 -0.17 -1.06 3.70
C ARG A 274 -1.30 -0.47 2.88
N PHE A 275 -1.28 0.84 2.61
CA PHE A 275 -2.26 1.49 1.75
C PHE A 275 -2.20 1.00 0.32
N LEU A 276 -1.01 0.76 -0.22
CA LEU A 276 -0.84 0.21 -1.56
C LEU A 276 -1.40 -1.21 -1.66
N MET A 277 -1.06 -2.08 -0.70
CA MET A 277 -1.60 -3.44 -0.65
C MET A 277 -3.11 -3.46 -0.50
N LEU A 278 -3.66 -2.60 0.36
CA LEU A 278 -5.10 -2.42 0.53
C LEU A 278 -5.75 -1.93 -0.77
N ALA A 279 -5.17 -0.94 -1.44
CA ALA A 279 -5.68 -0.42 -2.70
C ALA A 279 -5.69 -1.49 -3.80
N LEU A 280 -4.60 -2.28 -3.92
CA LEU A 280 -4.53 -3.38 -4.89
C LEU A 280 -5.57 -4.48 -4.58
N ASP A 281 -5.80 -4.82 -3.31
CA ASP A 281 -6.82 -5.80 -2.91
C ASP A 281 -8.25 -5.26 -3.16
N VAL A 282 -8.49 -3.96 -2.92
CA VAL A 282 -9.76 -3.30 -3.20
C VAL A 282 -10.06 -3.24 -4.70
N LEU A 283 -9.04 -2.96 -5.52
CA LEU A 283 -9.17 -2.85 -6.98
C LEU A 283 -9.24 -4.21 -7.69
N TYR A 284 -8.74 -5.29 -7.08
CA TYR A 284 -8.66 -6.61 -7.70
C TYR A 284 -10.00 -7.11 -8.24
N ILE A 285 -11.06 -7.07 -7.42
CA ILE A 285 -12.39 -7.55 -7.81
C ILE A 285 -13.02 -6.67 -8.91
N PRO A 286 -13.12 -5.33 -8.76
CA PRO A 286 -13.65 -4.45 -9.80
C PRO A 286 -12.94 -4.61 -11.15
N ILE A 287 -11.60 -4.74 -11.15
CA ILE A 287 -10.84 -4.92 -12.39
C ILE A 287 -11.25 -6.21 -13.10
N ILE A 288 -11.33 -7.33 -12.37
CA ILE A 288 -11.65 -8.61 -13.00
C ILE A 288 -13.13 -8.66 -13.42
N GLN A 289 -14.03 -8.09 -12.63
CA GLN A 289 -15.44 -7.98 -12.99
C GLN A 289 -15.61 -7.14 -14.27
N CYS A 290 -14.94 -6.00 -14.36
CA CYS A 290 -14.92 -5.18 -15.57
C CYS A 290 -14.37 -5.95 -16.78
N LEU A 291 -13.26 -6.68 -16.60
CA LEU A 291 -12.68 -7.53 -17.63
C LEU A 291 -13.66 -8.60 -18.13
N VAL A 292 -14.39 -9.23 -17.23
CA VAL A 292 -15.34 -10.27 -17.62
C VAL A 292 -16.53 -9.69 -18.37
N TYR A 293 -17.09 -8.56 -17.89
CA TYR A 293 -18.15 -7.88 -18.62
C TYR A 293 -17.68 -7.50 -20.03
N HIS A 294 -16.41 -7.12 -20.16
CA HIS A 294 -15.74 -6.89 -21.45
C HIS A 294 -15.71 -8.11 -22.37
N MET A 295 -15.59 -9.30 -21.82
CA MET A 295 -15.46 -10.54 -22.58
C MET A 295 -16.82 -11.20 -22.90
N THR A 296 -17.93 -10.50 -22.66
CA THR A 296 -19.29 -11.04 -22.83
C THR A 296 -20.03 -10.40 -24.02
N PRO A 297 -19.92 -10.98 -25.22
CA PRO A 297 -20.72 -10.53 -26.36
C PRO A 297 -22.16 -11.03 -26.28
N LYS A 298 -23.07 -10.26 -26.89
CA LYS A 298 -24.45 -10.66 -27.18
C LYS A 298 -24.74 -10.40 -28.66
N PRO A 299 -25.36 -11.36 -29.39
CA PRO A 299 -25.83 -11.10 -30.74
C PRO A 299 -26.92 -10.02 -30.69
N GLN A 300 -26.69 -8.89 -31.34
CA GLN A 300 -27.63 -7.78 -31.46
C GLN A 300 -27.75 -7.35 -32.92
N GLY A 301 -28.98 -7.09 -33.34
CA GLY A 301 -29.40 -6.76 -34.71
C GLY A 301 -30.54 -5.74 -34.65
N CYS A 302 -30.69 -4.93 -35.70
CA CYS A 302 -31.96 -4.26 -35.97
C CYS A 302 -32.84 -5.18 -36.82
N ASP A 303 -34.15 -4.93 -36.83
CA ASP A 303 -35.07 -5.62 -37.73
C ASP A 303 -34.71 -5.34 -39.21
N PRO A 304 -35.14 -6.19 -40.17
CA PRO A 304 -34.97 -5.92 -41.59
C PRO A 304 -35.49 -4.53 -41.97
N ASP A 305 -34.81 -3.85 -42.89
CA ASP A 305 -35.06 -2.46 -43.30
C ASP A 305 -34.69 -1.39 -42.26
N TYR A 306 -34.05 -1.76 -41.15
CA TYR A 306 -33.43 -0.85 -40.20
C TYR A 306 -31.92 -1.12 -40.13
N TYR A 307 -31.14 -0.07 -39.83
CA TYR A 307 -29.71 -0.17 -39.58
C TYR A 307 -29.35 0.43 -38.22
N PHE A 308 -28.27 -0.08 -37.62
CA PHE A 308 -27.72 0.45 -36.39
C PHE A 308 -27.03 1.78 -36.66
N TYR A 309 -27.54 2.84 -36.06
CA TYR A 309 -26.95 4.17 -36.11
C TYR A 309 -26.49 4.59 -34.72
N TYR A 310 -25.29 5.14 -34.64
CA TYR A 310 -24.79 5.84 -33.46
C TYR A 310 -24.41 7.25 -33.88
N LYS A 311 -24.81 8.24 -33.06
CA LYS A 311 -24.57 9.64 -33.36
C LYS A 311 -23.17 10.03 -32.88
N HIS A 312 -22.31 10.46 -33.80
CA HIS A 312 -21.05 11.11 -33.44
C HIS A 312 -21.33 12.46 -32.76
N GLN A 313 -20.80 12.65 -31.56
CA GLN A 313 -20.92 13.91 -30.83
C GLN A 313 -19.72 14.80 -31.20
N GLY A 314 -19.70 15.28 -32.44
CA GLY A 314 -18.74 16.28 -32.91
C GLY A 314 -17.32 15.77 -33.16
N THR A 315 -16.39 16.71 -33.41
CA THR A 315 -14.97 16.46 -33.68
C THR A 315 -14.13 16.43 -32.40
N ASP A 316 -14.76 16.20 -31.25
CA ASP A 316 -14.07 16.23 -29.96
C ASP A 316 -13.16 15.00 -29.86
N PHE A 317 -11.91 15.24 -29.47
CA PHE A 317 -10.92 14.18 -29.27
C PHE A 317 -11.36 13.10 -28.27
N LEU A 318 -12.28 13.44 -27.37
CA LEU A 318 -12.83 12.51 -26.38
C LEU A 318 -13.94 11.61 -26.95
N ASP A 319 -14.47 11.88 -28.14
CA ASP A 319 -15.54 11.08 -28.78
C ASP A 319 -15.22 9.58 -28.85
N PRO A 320 -13.98 9.12 -29.10
CA PRO A 320 -13.64 7.69 -29.10
C PRO A 320 -13.72 7.03 -27.72
N PHE A 321 -13.63 7.82 -26.65
CA PHE A 321 -13.63 7.35 -25.26
C PHE A 321 -15.00 7.44 -24.61
N ILE A 322 -15.95 8.18 -25.20
CA ILE A 322 -17.27 8.41 -24.62
C ILE A 322 -18.22 7.29 -25.06
N ASN A 323 -19.07 6.85 -24.14
CA ASN A 323 -20.10 5.87 -24.41
C ASN A 323 -21.13 6.39 -25.42
N LYS A 324 -21.39 5.62 -26.48
CA LYS A 324 -22.30 6.01 -27.56
C LYS A 324 -23.64 5.29 -27.42
N THR A 325 -24.72 6.05 -27.44
CA THR A 325 -26.08 5.51 -27.54
C THR A 325 -26.36 5.06 -28.96
N VAL A 326 -26.98 3.88 -29.09
CA VAL A 326 -27.32 3.29 -30.39
C VAL A 326 -28.82 3.31 -30.59
N GLU A 327 -29.26 3.68 -31.79
CA GLU A 327 -30.65 3.66 -32.22
C GLU A 327 -30.78 2.90 -33.56
N CYS A 328 -31.89 2.20 -33.76
CA CYS A 328 -32.21 1.59 -35.05
C CYS A 328 -32.94 2.60 -35.93
N LEU A 329 -32.32 3.03 -37.02
CA LEU A 329 -32.92 3.96 -37.98
C LEU A 329 -33.40 3.22 -39.23
N PRO A 330 -34.52 3.63 -39.85
CA PRO A 330 -35.00 3.00 -41.07
C PRO A 330 -34.04 3.29 -42.23
N CYS A 331 -33.87 2.32 -43.12
CA CYS A 331 -33.07 2.45 -44.32
C CYS A 331 -33.82 3.19 -45.44
N ALA A 332 -33.07 3.93 -46.25
CA ALA A 332 -33.60 4.54 -47.46
C ALA A 332 -34.07 3.46 -48.47
N ARG A 333 -35.12 3.75 -49.26
CA ARG A 333 -35.69 2.80 -50.24
C ARG A 333 -34.70 2.32 -51.31
N HIS A 334 -33.65 3.10 -51.57
CA HIS A 334 -32.64 2.81 -52.58
C HIS A 334 -31.24 2.92 -51.96
N VAL A 335 -30.88 1.97 -51.11
CA VAL A 335 -29.52 1.83 -50.58
C VAL A 335 -28.60 1.11 -51.57
N THR A 336 -27.35 1.58 -51.66
CA THR A 336 -26.28 0.96 -52.47
C THR A 336 -25.01 0.81 -51.64
N GLY A 337 -24.12 -0.11 -52.04
CA GLY A 337 -22.84 -0.32 -51.34
C GLY A 337 -23.00 -0.94 -49.95
N VAL A 338 -22.19 -0.47 -48.99
CA VAL A 338 -22.11 -1.00 -47.62
C VAL A 338 -23.45 -0.94 -46.88
N CYS A 339 -24.29 0.04 -47.19
CA CYS A 339 -25.62 0.17 -46.60
C CYS A 339 -26.54 -1.02 -46.90
N VAL A 340 -26.37 -1.71 -48.03
CA VAL A 340 -27.17 -2.90 -48.35
C VAL A 340 -26.92 -4.01 -47.33
N ASP A 341 -25.68 -4.15 -46.86
CA ASP A 341 -25.33 -5.17 -45.87
C ASP A 341 -25.79 -4.76 -44.46
N MET A 342 -25.70 -3.48 -44.12
CA MET A 342 -26.19 -2.94 -42.85
C MET A 342 -27.72 -3.04 -42.70
N CYS A 343 -28.48 -2.88 -43.79
CA CYS A 343 -29.95 -2.93 -43.80
C CYS A 343 -30.56 -4.33 -43.83
N LYS A 344 -29.73 -5.39 -43.96
CA LYS A 344 -30.21 -6.79 -43.98
C LYS A 344 -30.70 -7.29 -42.63
N GLY A 345 -30.54 -6.52 -41.55
CA GLY A 345 -30.83 -6.96 -40.18
C GLY A 345 -29.90 -8.09 -39.72
N THR A 346 -28.62 -8.06 -40.14
CA THR A 346 -27.66 -9.08 -39.73
C THR A 346 -27.30 -8.90 -38.25
N TYR A 347 -27.41 -9.99 -37.48
CA TYR A 347 -27.00 -9.99 -36.09
C TYR A 347 -25.47 -10.00 -36.01
N GLN A 348 -24.91 -9.01 -35.34
CA GLN A 348 -23.48 -8.92 -35.07
C GLN A 348 -23.22 -9.17 -33.58
N LEU A 349 -22.05 -9.74 -33.26
CA LEU A 349 -21.61 -9.88 -31.87
C LEU A 349 -21.19 -8.51 -31.35
N ARG A 350 -22.03 -7.96 -30.47
CA ARG A 350 -21.84 -6.64 -29.84
C ARG A 350 -21.72 -6.80 -28.33
N MET A 351 -21.19 -5.79 -27.68
CA MET A 351 -21.09 -5.77 -26.23
C MET A 351 -22.47 -5.68 -25.57
N LYS A 352 -22.73 -6.50 -24.54
CA LYS A 352 -24.01 -6.48 -23.80
C LYS A 352 -24.27 -5.11 -23.17
N SER A 353 -23.22 -4.48 -22.64
CA SER A 353 -23.30 -3.23 -21.87
C SER A 353 -23.21 -1.96 -22.71
N SER A 354 -22.51 -2.00 -23.85
CA SER A 354 -22.45 -0.91 -24.84
C SER A 354 -22.65 -1.45 -26.26
N PRO A 355 -23.91 -1.55 -26.74
CA PRO A 355 -24.25 -2.05 -28.07
C PRO A 355 -23.50 -1.39 -29.23
N ALA A 356 -22.95 -0.18 -29.04
CA ALA A 356 -22.19 0.54 -30.05
C ALA A 356 -20.93 -0.22 -30.49
N LEU A 357 -20.31 -0.98 -29.59
CA LEU A 357 -19.02 -1.60 -29.79
C LEU A 357 -19.16 -3.02 -30.38
N LEU A 358 -18.46 -3.27 -31.49
CA LEU A 358 -18.28 -4.59 -32.08
C LEU A 358 -17.29 -5.41 -31.25
N PHE A 359 -17.66 -6.64 -30.90
CA PHE A 359 -16.84 -7.44 -30.01
C PHE A 359 -15.47 -7.81 -30.61
N VAL A 360 -15.43 -8.17 -31.90
CA VAL A 360 -14.19 -8.63 -32.53
C VAL A 360 -13.28 -7.44 -32.86
N ASP A 361 -13.80 -6.43 -33.53
CA ASP A 361 -12.98 -5.33 -34.03
C ASP A 361 -12.69 -4.30 -32.94
N ASP A 362 -13.72 -3.83 -32.21
CA ASP A 362 -13.58 -2.74 -31.24
C ASP A 362 -13.11 -3.20 -29.85
N VAL A 363 -13.40 -4.44 -29.47
CA VAL A 363 -13.00 -4.98 -28.15
C VAL A 363 -11.77 -5.85 -28.30
N LEU A 364 -11.83 -6.97 -29.02
CA LEU A 364 -10.66 -7.84 -29.13
C LEU A 364 -9.50 -7.18 -29.87
N GLY A 365 -9.74 -6.46 -30.97
CA GLY A 365 -8.68 -5.77 -31.73
C GLY A 365 -8.02 -4.63 -30.94
N ILE A 366 -8.83 -3.68 -30.46
CA ILE A 366 -8.33 -2.47 -29.77
C ILE A 366 -7.86 -2.78 -28.33
N MET A 367 -8.57 -3.64 -27.59
CA MET A 367 -8.28 -3.92 -26.18
C MET A 367 -7.38 -5.14 -25.93
N ALA A 368 -6.94 -5.88 -26.97
CA ALA A 368 -6.13 -7.09 -26.81
C ALA A 368 -4.99 -6.93 -25.78
N GLY A 369 -4.19 -5.86 -25.89
CA GLY A 369 -3.08 -5.60 -24.99
C GLY A 369 -3.51 -5.46 -23.53
N VAL A 370 -4.61 -4.74 -23.27
CA VAL A 370 -5.16 -4.47 -21.93
C VAL A 370 -5.81 -5.72 -21.34
N VAL A 371 -6.52 -6.49 -22.15
CA VAL A 371 -7.12 -7.77 -21.76
C VAL A 371 -6.04 -8.78 -21.35
N ILE A 372 -4.99 -8.93 -22.17
CA ILE A 372 -3.86 -9.81 -21.86
C ILE A 372 -3.13 -9.34 -20.61
N TYR A 373 -2.86 -8.04 -20.49
CA TYR A 373 -2.24 -7.46 -19.30
C TYR A 373 -3.07 -7.76 -18.04
N THR A 374 -4.38 -7.55 -18.09
CA THR A 374 -5.26 -7.77 -16.94
C THR A 374 -5.32 -9.25 -16.57
N LEU A 375 -5.40 -10.15 -17.55
CA LEU A 375 -5.39 -11.59 -17.31
C LEU A 375 -4.07 -12.09 -16.73
N VAL A 376 -2.94 -11.70 -17.31
CA VAL A 376 -1.64 -12.26 -16.91
C VAL A 376 -1.07 -11.55 -15.68
N ILE A 377 -1.06 -10.23 -15.70
CA ILE A 377 -0.36 -9.42 -14.69
C ILE A 377 -1.25 -9.13 -13.48
N ILE A 378 -2.53 -8.76 -13.68
CA ILE A 378 -3.41 -8.46 -12.55
C ILE A 378 -3.96 -9.74 -11.93
N MET A 379 -4.67 -10.57 -12.72
CA MET A 379 -5.36 -11.75 -12.20
C MET A 379 -4.40 -12.79 -11.58
N PHE A 380 -3.27 -13.10 -12.23
CA PHE A 380 -2.28 -14.04 -11.71
C PHE A 380 -1.08 -13.37 -11.01
N GLY A 381 -0.63 -12.21 -11.50
CA GLY A 381 0.55 -11.55 -10.94
C GLY A 381 0.34 -11.03 -9.52
N ILE A 382 -0.86 -10.58 -9.13
CA ILE A 382 -1.12 -10.16 -7.74
C ILE A 382 -0.99 -11.34 -6.76
N PRO A 383 -1.66 -12.50 -6.93
CA PRO A 383 -1.44 -13.67 -6.08
C PRO A 383 0.04 -14.10 -5.99
N ILE A 384 0.74 -14.09 -7.13
CA ILE A 384 2.18 -14.44 -7.20
C ILE A 384 3.02 -13.43 -6.42
N MET A 385 2.74 -12.13 -6.56
CA MET A 385 3.41 -11.07 -5.82
C MET A 385 3.24 -11.28 -4.31
N TRP A 386 2.02 -11.54 -3.84
CA TRP A 386 1.76 -11.84 -2.43
C TRP A 386 2.55 -13.06 -1.96
N TYR A 387 2.55 -14.14 -2.73
CA TYR A 387 3.34 -15.33 -2.41
C TYR A 387 4.84 -15.04 -2.30
N LEU A 388 5.40 -14.26 -3.23
CA LEU A 388 6.82 -13.88 -3.20
C LEU A 388 7.17 -13.01 -1.99
N LEU A 389 6.31 -12.06 -1.63
CA LEU A 389 6.49 -11.21 -0.45
C LEU A 389 6.42 -12.03 0.85
N VAL A 390 5.38 -12.85 1.02
CA VAL A 390 5.26 -13.75 2.18
C VAL A 390 6.47 -14.66 2.27
N ARG A 391 6.87 -15.33 1.18
CA ARG A 391 8.01 -16.26 1.18
C ARG A 391 9.31 -15.56 1.56
N ARG A 392 9.57 -14.37 1.04
CA ARG A 392 10.79 -13.62 1.37
C ARG A 392 10.80 -13.19 2.83
N ASN A 393 9.71 -12.61 3.30
CA ASN A 393 9.63 -12.02 4.63
C ASN A 393 9.54 -13.09 5.73
N THR A 394 8.83 -14.20 5.50
CA THR A 394 8.85 -15.36 6.41
C THR A 394 10.26 -15.96 6.50
N GLY A 395 10.97 -16.10 5.38
CA GLY A 395 12.37 -16.52 5.38
C GLY A 395 13.27 -15.57 6.19
N PHE A 396 13.03 -14.26 6.10
CA PHE A 396 13.77 -13.26 6.90
C PHE A 396 13.51 -13.45 8.39
N VAL A 397 12.23 -13.54 8.77
CA VAL A 397 11.77 -13.69 10.17
C VAL A 397 12.29 -14.98 10.81
N ARG A 398 12.35 -16.09 10.06
CA ARG A 398 12.85 -17.38 10.56
C ARG A 398 14.31 -17.35 11.01
N ASN A 399 15.11 -16.44 10.46
CA ASN A 399 16.53 -16.29 10.79
C ASN A 399 16.79 -15.33 11.98
N ILE A 400 15.75 -14.82 12.63
CA ILE A 400 15.89 -13.89 13.76
C ILE A 400 15.89 -14.68 15.07
N ASN A 401 16.82 -14.35 15.97
CA ASN A 401 16.85 -14.86 17.34
C ASN A 401 15.70 -14.26 18.17
N VAL A 402 14.86 -15.13 18.75
CA VAL A 402 13.67 -14.72 19.51
C VAL A 402 13.49 -15.60 20.73
N TYR A 403 13.05 -14.99 21.82
CA TYR A 403 12.71 -15.69 23.05
C TYR A 403 11.46 -16.56 22.87
N GLY A 404 11.56 -17.84 23.20
CA GLY A 404 10.43 -18.77 23.22
C GLY A 404 10.89 -20.23 23.31
N ALA A 405 10.04 -21.10 23.83
CA ALA A 405 10.35 -22.53 23.96
C ALA A 405 10.00 -23.29 22.68
N THR A 406 8.85 -22.99 22.09
CA THR A 406 8.39 -23.63 20.85
C THR A 406 8.51 -22.68 19.65
N SER A 407 8.45 -23.26 18.44
CA SER A 407 8.40 -22.49 17.20
C SER A 407 7.16 -21.58 17.11
N GLU A 408 6.03 -21.99 17.68
CA GLU A 408 4.81 -21.16 17.75
C GLU A 408 4.96 -19.99 18.72
N ASP A 409 5.55 -20.20 19.91
CA ASP A 409 5.80 -19.12 20.88
C ASP A 409 6.78 -18.08 20.30
N LYS A 410 7.84 -18.56 19.62
CA LYS A 410 8.81 -17.68 18.93
C LYS A 410 8.13 -16.90 17.81
N TRP A 411 7.21 -17.51 17.07
CA TRP A 411 6.43 -16.82 16.04
C TRP A 411 5.53 -15.73 16.62
N GLU A 412 4.78 -16.04 17.67
CA GLU A 412 3.92 -15.06 18.35
C GLU A 412 4.75 -13.90 18.94
N ALA A 413 5.86 -14.23 19.60
CA ALA A 413 6.77 -13.24 20.16
C ALA A 413 7.34 -12.32 19.07
N ILE A 414 7.76 -12.86 17.92
CA ILE A 414 8.34 -12.04 16.85
C ILE A 414 7.30 -11.17 16.13
N THR A 415 6.10 -11.71 15.87
CA THR A 415 5.02 -10.94 15.22
C THR A 415 4.50 -9.82 16.11
N ASN A 416 4.54 -10.00 17.44
CA ASN A 416 4.15 -8.96 18.39
C ASN A 416 5.21 -7.87 18.57
N ARG A 417 6.49 -8.19 18.33
CA ARG A 417 7.62 -7.26 18.54
C ARG A 417 8.00 -6.45 17.31
N LEU A 418 7.94 -7.05 16.14
CA LEU A 418 8.31 -6.38 14.91
C LEU A 418 7.12 -5.54 14.42
N HIS A 419 7.33 -4.24 14.23
CA HIS A 419 6.27 -3.30 13.87
C HIS A 419 6.30 -2.91 12.38
N THR A 420 6.98 -3.72 11.56
CA THR A 420 7.18 -3.49 10.13
C THR A 420 5.93 -3.56 9.28
N THR A 421 6.06 -3.03 8.07
CA THR A 421 5.16 -3.26 6.96
C THR A 421 5.36 -4.64 6.32
N GLY A 422 6.56 -5.22 6.40
CA GLY A 422 6.85 -6.54 5.83
C GLY A 422 6.10 -7.68 6.53
N ILE A 423 5.94 -7.60 7.85
CA ILE A 423 5.27 -8.62 8.67
C ILE A 423 3.76 -8.47 8.64
N PHE A 424 3.26 -7.26 8.38
CA PHE A 424 1.84 -6.97 8.23
C PHE A 424 1.07 -7.98 7.36
N ILE A 425 1.73 -8.49 6.33
CA ILE A 425 1.19 -9.46 5.36
C ILE A 425 0.78 -10.78 6.02
N PHE A 426 1.48 -11.21 7.06
CA PHE A 426 1.29 -12.51 7.70
C PHE A 426 1.24 -12.51 9.23
N GLN A 427 1.36 -11.34 9.87
CA GLN A 427 1.39 -11.19 11.34
C GLN A 427 0.16 -11.80 12.02
N ASP A 428 -0.96 -11.81 11.31
CA ASP A 428 -2.24 -12.26 11.83
C ASP A 428 -2.41 -13.79 11.75
N PHE A 429 -1.52 -14.51 11.07
CA PHE A 429 -1.60 -15.95 10.87
C PHE A 429 -0.61 -16.71 11.73
N LYS A 430 -0.95 -17.96 12.04
CA LYS A 430 -0.04 -18.94 12.63
C LYS A 430 1.11 -19.25 11.67
N PHE A 431 2.24 -19.67 12.21
CA PHE A 431 3.44 -20.02 11.45
C PHE A 431 3.16 -21.04 10.32
N THR A 432 2.40 -22.10 10.63
CA THR A 432 2.00 -23.15 9.68
C THR A 432 1.11 -22.65 8.54
N HIS A 433 0.43 -21.52 8.75
CA HIS A 433 -0.55 -20.94 7.84
C HIS A 433 -0.17 -19.53 7.37
N CYS A 434 1.12 -19.18 7.38
CA CYS A 434 1.59 -17.86 6.94
C CYS A 434 1.21 -17.51 5.48
N TYR A 435 0.92 -18.50 4.64
CA TYR A 435 0.45 -18.32 3.26
C TYR A 435 -1.08 -18.16 3.14
N TRP A 436 -1.82 -18.08 4.24
CA TRP A 436 -3.28 -18.00 4.21
C TRP A 436 -3.81 -16.75 3.49
N CYS A 437 -3.08 -15.62 3.52
CA CYS A 437 -3.45 -14.45 2.73
C CYS A 437 -3.50 -14.74 1.22
N VAL A 438 -2.58 -15.55 0.70
CA VAL A 438 -2.56 -15.95 -0.72
C VAL A 438 -3.76 -16.85 -1.01
N PHE A 439 -4.05 -17.77 -0.10
CA PHE A 439 -5.24 -18.64 -0.20
C PHE A 439 -6.53 -17.81 -0.24
N LEU A 440 -6.67 -16.78 0.60
CA LEU A 440 -7.83 -15.88 0.59
C LEU A 440 -8.00 -15.16 -0.75
N ILE A 441 -6.90 -14.70 -1.38
CA ILE A 441 -6.96 -14.07 -2.72
C ILE A 441 -7.42 -15.08 -3.77
N VAL A 442 -6.92 -16.31 -3.74
CA VAL A 442 -7.36 -17.38 -4.65
C VAL A 442 -8.84 -17.69 -4.45
N MET A 443 -9.30 -17.73 -3.19
CA MET A 443 -10.73 -17.91 -2.87
C MET A 443 -11.57 -16.77 -3.43
N LYS A 444 -11.14 -15.50 -3.31
CA LYS A 444 -11.81 -14.35 -3.94
C LYS A 444 -11.92 -14.52 -5.48
N LEU A 445 -10.85 -14.96 -6.13
CA LEU A 445 -10.85 -15.23 -7.58
C LEU A 445 -11.87 -16.31 -7.94
N VAL A 446 -11.92 -17.41 -7.19
CA VAL A 446 -12.88 -18.50 -7.42
C VAL A 446 -14.32 -18.02 -7.23
N ALA A 447 -14.60 -17.23 -6.18
CA ALA A 447 -15.92 -16.67 -5.93
C ALA A 447 -16.41 -15.80 -7.10
N MET A 448 -15.53 -14.92 -7.60
CA MET A 448 -15.82 -14.05 -8.73
C MET A 448 -16.02 -14.87 -10.01
N LEU A 449 -15.21 -15.91 -10.28
CA LEU A 449 -15.43 -16.78 -11.44
C LEU A 449 -16.79 -17.49 -11.38
N ILE A 450 -17.24 -17.92 -10.20
CA ILE A 450 -18.57 -18.55 -10.05
C ILE A 450 -19.68 -17.57 -10.39
N GLU A 451 -19.63 -16.35 -9.85
CA GLU A 451 -20.59 -15.28 -10.14
C GLU A 451 -20.65 -15.01 -11.65
N VAL A 452 -19.50 -14.80 -12.25
CA VAL A 452 -19.33 -14.51 -13.68
C VAL A 452 -19.92 -15.61 -14.56
N ILE A 453 -19.58 -16.87 -14.29
CA ILE A 453 -20.12 -18.02 -15.04
C ILE A 453 -21.64 -18.07 -14.87
N SER A 454 -22.15 -17.79 -13.66
CA SER A 454 -23.59 -17.82 -13.42
C SER A 454 -24.33 -16.66 -14.12
N GLU A 455 -23.79 -15.46 -14.16
CA GLU A 455 -24.47 -14.34 -14.83
C GLU A 455 -24.46 -14.48 -16.36
N ILE A 456 -23.35 -14.96 -16.91
CA ILE A 456 -23.08 -14.87 -18.35
C ILE A 456 -23.40 -16.17 -19.08
N LEU A 457 -22.89 -17.29 -18.57
CA LEU A 457 -22.92 -18.56 -19.29
C LEU A 457 -24.15 -19.38 -18.93
N TRP A 458 -24.43 -19.52 -17.63
CA TRP A 458 -25.46 -20.43 -17.15
C TRP A 458 -26.03 -20.01 -15.79
N LEU A 459 -27.17 -19.32 -15.79
CA LEU A 459 -27.84 -18.84 -14.57
C LEU A 459 -28.05 -19.91 -13.47
N PRO A 460 -28.42 -21.18 -13.79
CA PRO A 460 -28.48 -22.25 -12.77
C PRO A 460 -27.15 -22.52 -12.03
N PHE A 461 -26.00 -22.09 -12.56
CA PHE A 461 -24.71 -22.20 -11.89
C PHE A 461 -24.62 -21.39 -10.59
N ILE A 462 -25.57 -20.49 -10.34
CA ILE A 462 -25.72 -19.79 -9.06
C ILE A 462 -25.82 -20.76 -7.86
N VAL A 463 -26.27 -21.99 -8.09
CA VAL A 463 -26.31 -23.07 -7.09
C VAL A 463 -24.92 -23.46 -6.58
N ALA A 464 -23.85 -23.20 -7.33
CA ALA A 464 -22.48 -23.48 -6.90
C ALA A 464 -22.02 -22.56 -5.74
N GLN A 465 -22.63 -21.39 -5.59
CA GLN A 465 -22.19 -20.37 -4.64
C GLN A 465 -22.36 -20.80 -3.17
N PRO A 466 -23.49 -21.38 -2.72
CA PRO A 466 -23.58 -22.01 -1.40
C PRO A 466 -22.54 -23.09 -1.14
N PHE A 467 -22.22 -23.94 -2.12
CA PHE A 467 -21.19 -24.97 -1.94
C PHE A 467 -19.80 -24.35 -1.75
N TYR A 468 -19.49 -23.28 -2.47
CA TYR A 468 -18.26 -22.53 -2.31
C TYR A 468 -18.15 -21.91 -0.91
N TYR A 469 -19.19 -21.21 -0.42
CA TYR A 469 -19.13 -20.62 0.93
C TYR A 469 -19.15 -21.67 2.04
N LEU A 470 -19.82 -22.80 1.84
CA LEU A 470 -19.76 -23.93 2.76
C LEU A 470 -18.34 -24.51 2.83
N PHE A 471 -17.69 -24.68 1.68
CA PHE A 471 -16.29 -25.09 1.62
C PHE A 471 -15.38 -24.08 2.33
N SER A 472 -15.52 -22.78 2.04
CA SER A 472 -14.73 -21.73 2.70
C SER A 472 -14.93 -21.70 4.21
N PHE A 473 -16.18 -21.84 4.66
CA PHE A 473 -16.54 -21.93 6.07
C PHE A 473 -15.88 -23.11 6.77
N VAL A 474 -16.01 -24.32 6.18
CA VAL A 474 -15.42 -25.55 6.76
C VAL A 474 -13.90 -25.46 6.81
N VAL A 475 -13.27 -24.97 5.75
CA VAL A 475 -11.83 -24.79 5.65
C VAL A 475 -11.33 -23.79 6.69
N THR A 476 -11.99 -22.64 6.83
CA THR A 476 -11.62 -21.61 7.81
C THR A 476 -11.82 -22.09 9.25
N TRP A 477 -12.94 -22.77 9.52
CA TRP A 477 -13.22 -23.39 10.82
C TRP A 477 -12.21 -24.46 11.20
N TYR A 478 -11.86 -25.35 10.26
CA TYR A 478 -10.98 -26.49 10.51
C TYR A 478 -9.53 -26.05 10.74
N PHE A 479 -8.99 -25.18 9.88
CA PHE A 479 -7.60 -24.76 10.00
C PHE A 479 -7.38 -23.71 11.09
N ALA A 480 -8.39 -22.88 11.38
CA ALA A 480 -8.28 -21.76 12.33
C ALA A 480 -6.94 -21.01 12.18
N PRO A 481 -6.69 -20.44 10.98
CA PRO A 481 -5.38 -19.99 10.52
C PRO A 481 -4.86 -18.77 11.31
N TYR A 482 -5.73 -18.00 11.95
CA TYR A 482 -5.35 -16.80 12.65
C TYR A 482 -4.72 -17.10 14.01
N LEU A 483 -3.74 -16.27 14.40
CA LEU A 483 -3.11 -16.31 15.72
C LEU A 483 -4.13 -16.03 16.83
N HIS A 484 -4.95 -14.99 16.64
CA HIS A 484 -5.98 -14.62 17.60
C HIS A 484 -7.30 -15.38 17.36
N LYS A 485 -7.79 -16.04 18.41
CA LYS A 485 -9.06 -16.81 18.39
C LYS A 485 -10.27 -15.97 17.95
N PHE A 486 -10.31 -14.68 18.32
CA PHE A 486 -11.40 -13.78 17.92
C PHE A 486 -11.46 -13.59 16.40
N ASN A 487 -10.32 -13.41 15.72
CA ASN A 487 -10.26 -13.26 14.28
C ASN A 487 -10.76 -14.53 13.56
N ASN A 488 -10.40 -15.72 14.06
CA ASN A 488 -10.93 -17.00 13.55
C ASN A 488 -12.47 -17.08 13.69
N ILE A 489 -13.01 -16.68 14.83
CA ILE A 489 -14.46 -16.68 15.08
C ILE A 489 -15.16 -15.68 14.17
N LEU A 490 -14.62 -14.47 14.05
CA LEU A 490 -15.18 -13.41 13.21
C LEU A 490 -15.21 -13.82 11.73
N GLU A 491 -14.09 -14.30 11.19
CA GLU A 491 -14.01 -14.73 9.79
C GLU A 491 -14.96 -15.91 9.52
N THR A 492 -14.97 -16.92 10.41
CA THR A 492 -15.92 -18.05 10.33
C THR A 492 -17.37 -17.55 10.32
N LEU A 493 -17.71 -16.62 11.20
CA LEU A 493 -19.06 -16.09 11.32
C LEU A 493 -19.46 -15.31 10.07
N LEU A 494 -18.57 -14.49 9.52
CA LEU A 494 -18.80 -13.77 8.27
C LEU A 494 -18.98 -14.72 7.08
N GLU A 495 -18.20 -15.81 7.02
CA GLU A 495 -18.40 -16.86 6.00
C GLU A 495 -19.72 -17.60 6.19
N GLY A 496 -20.14 -17.85 7.43
CA GLY A 496 -21.44 -18.43 7.73
C GLY A 496 -22.58 -17.51 7.29
N VAL A 497 -22.43 -16.20 7.48
CA VAL A 497 -23.39 -15.20 7.00
C VAL A 497 -23.44 -15.16 5.47
N ASN A 498 -22.29 -15.19 4.78
CA ASN A 498 -22.23 -15.28 3.31
C ASN A 498 -22.87 -16.57 2.78
N LEU A 499 -22.67 -17.70 3.46
CA LEU A 499 -23.31 -18.96 3.14
C LEU A 499 -24.84 -18.83 3.20
N VAL A 500 -25.39 -18.29 4.29
CA VAL A 500 -26.83 -18.09 4.43
C VAL A 500 -27.36 -17.13 3.36
N PHE A 501 -26.62 -16.06 3.04
CA PHE A 501 -27.00 -15.13 1.96
C PHE A 501 -27.05 -15.82 0.60
N SER A 502 -26.06 -16.63 0.26
CA SER A 502 -26.05 -17.35 -1.01
C SER A 502 -27.20 -18.35 -1.12
N ILE A 503 -27.61 -19.00 -0.01
CA ILE A 503 -28.80 -19.88 0.02
C ILE A 503 -30.07 -19.05 -0.25
N ILE A 504 -30.19 -17.86 0.34
CA ILE A 504 -31.31 -16.93 0.10
C ILE A 504 -31.39 -16.54 -1.38
N VAL A 505 -30.26 -16.25 -2.01
CA VAL A 505 -30.19 -15.94 -3.45
C VAL A 505 -30.66 -17.12 -4.29
N VAL A 506 -30.23 -18.35 -3.98
CA VAL A 506 -30.66 -19.57 -4.68
C VAL A 506 -32.17 -19.85 -4.48
N ILE A 507 -32.71 -19.67 -3.27
CA ILE A 507 -34.15 -19.82 -3.00
C ILE A 507 -34.96 -18.80 -3.83
N SER A 508 -34.47 -17.57 -3.89
CA SER A 508 -35.09 -16.49 -4.68
C SER A 508 -35.03 -16.77 -6.18
N TYR A 509 -33.94 -17.40 -6.66
CA TYR A 509 -33.81 -17.85 -8.04
C TYR A 509 -34.88 -18.87 -8.43
N PHE A 510 -35.25 -19.78 -7.54
CA PHE A 510 -36.36 -20.72 -7.75
C PHE A 510 -37.76 -20.08 -7.64
N GLY A 511 -37.85 -18.77 -7.42
CA GLY A 511 -39.11 -18.03 -7.37
C GLY A 511 -39.86 -18.12 -6.04
N TYR A 512 -39.23 -18.63 -4.98
CA TYR A 512 -39.83 -18.63 -3.65
C TYR A 512 -39.70 -17.24 -3.02
N GLU A 513 -40.82 -16.66 -2.63
CA GLU A 513 -40.84 -15.38 -1.91
C GLU A 513 -40.46 -15.59 -0.45
N ILE A 514 -39.37 -14.96 -0.01
CA ILE A 514 -38.90 -15.04 1.37
C ILE A 514 -39.74 -14.08 2.23
N PRO A 515 -40.37 -14.55 3.31
CA PRO A 515 -41.17 -13.69 4.19
C PRO A 515 -40.33 -12.55 4.77
N GLU A 516 -40.90 -11.35 4.87
CA GLU A 516 -40.21 -10.18 5.43
C GLU A 516 -39.73 -10.40 6.87
N VAL A 517 -40.44 -11.26 7.62
CA VAL A 517 -40.09 -11.66 8.99
C VAL A 517 -38.73 -12.38 9.05
N MET A 518 -38.34 -13.11 8.00
CA MET A 518 -37.02 -13.76 7.90
C MET A 518 -35.97 -12.82 7.32
N SER A 519 -36.33 -11.94 6.38
CA SER A 519 -35.36 -11.04 5.74
C SER A 519 -34.84 -9.97 6.69
N LEU A 520 -35.67 -9.46 7.59
CA LEU A 520 -35.30 -8.37 8.51
C LEU A 520 -34.15 -8.74 9.47
N PRO A 521 -34.24 -9.81 10.30
CA PRO A 521 -33.16 -10.18 11.20
C PRO A 521 -31.88 -10.52 10.44
N PHE A 522 -32.01 -11.11 9.23
CA PHE A 522 -30.86 -11.42 8.41
C PHE A 522 -30.18 -10.17 7.85
N THR A 523 -30.94 -9.16 7.42
CA THR A 523 -30.41 -7.87 6.97
C THR A 523 -29.69 -7.14 8.12
N ILE A 524 -30.27 -7.19 9.33
CA ILE A 524 -29.62 -6.65 10.54
C ILE A 524 -28.33 -7.40 10.85
N LEU A 525 -28.31 -8.73 10.71
CA LEU A 525 -27.11 -9.53 10.91
C LEU A 525 -26.02 -9.18 9.88
N LEU A 526 -26.40 -9.09 8.59
CA LEU A 526 -25.49 -8.76 7.49
C LEU A 526 -24.79 -7.41 7.70
N LEU A 527 -25.51 -6.37 8.13
CA LEU A 527 -24.93 -5.03 8.29
C LEU A 527 -24.40 -4.78 9.70
N GLY A 528 -25.08 -5.32 10.71
CA GLY A 528 -24.74 -5.12 12.11
C GLY A 528 -23.48 -5.88 12.50
N LEU A 529 -23.26 -7.08 11.98
CA LEU A 529 -22.13 -7.91 12.42
C LEU A 529 -20.76 -7.25 12.16
N PRO A 530 -20.46 -6.74 10.96
CA PRO A 530 -19.18 -6.09 10.73
C PRO A 530 -19.00 -4.82 11.58
N ILE A 531 -20.07 -4.02 11.74
CA ILE A 531 -20.04 -2.79 12.57
C ILE A 531 -19.78 -3.13 14.05
N VAL A 532 -20.50 -4.11 14.59
CA VAL A 532 -20.33 -4.58 15.97
C VAL A 532 -18.92 -5.15 16.16
N SER A 533 -18.37 -5.85 15.18
CA SER A 533 -17.00 -6.37 15.25
C SER A 533 -15.98 -5.24 15.36
N CYS A 534 -16.11 -4.18 14.55
CA CYS A 534 -15.25 -3.00 14.65
C CYS A 534 -15.38 -2.31 16.01
N PHE A 535 -16.61 -2.16 16.52
CA PHE A 535 -16.85 -1.54 17.82
C PHE A 535 -16.28 -2.36 18.98
N PHE A 536 -16.49 -3.68 18.95
CA PHE A 536 -15.92 -4.61 19.93
C PHE A 536 -14.40 -4.46 19.98
N ILE A 537 -13.74 -4.37 18.83
CA ILE A 537 -12.29 -4.23 18.78
C ILE A 537 -11.82 -2.92 19.39
N VAL A 538 -12.43 -1.80 18.99
CA VAL A 538 -12.11 -0.48 19.55
C VAL A 538 -12.30 -0.43 21.06
N CYS A 539 -13.31 -1.13 21.59
CA CYS A 539 -13.61 -1.13 23.03
C CYS A 539 -12.76 -2.11 23.86
N PHE A 540 -12.26 -3.21 23.27
CA PHE A 540 -11.60 -4.29 24.03
C PHE A 540 -10.08 -4.39 23.80
N ASP A 541 -9.47 -3.52 22.98
CA ASP A 541 -8.04 -3.56 22.64
C ASP A 541 -7.09 -3.16 23.80
N ASP A 542 -7.61 -2.54 24.86
CA ASP A 542 -6.77 -1.95 25.93
C ASP A 542 -6.34 -2.91 27.05
N VAL A 543 -6.70 -4.20 27.01
CA VAL A 543 -6.25 -5.16 28.03
C VAL A 543 -4.88 -5.73 27.66
N LYS A 544 -3.84 -4.88 27.73
CA LYS A 544 -2.45 -5.26 27.40
C LYS A 544 -1.73 -5.97 28.55
N GLY A 545 -1.13 -7.11 28.22
CA GLY A 545 -0.23 -7.91 29.05
C GLY A 545 -0.86 -9.21 29.51
N THR A 546 -0.64 -10.31 28.77
CA THR A 546 -0.87 -11.64 29.34
C THR A 546 0.16 -11.89 30.44
N LYS A 547 -0.19 -12.72 31.43
CA LYS A 547 0.76 -13.13 32.48
C LYS A 547 2.03 -13.76 31.91
N GLU A 548 1.94 -14.36 30.73
CA GLU A 548 3.07 -14.96 30.00
C GLU A 548 4.15 -13.93 29.62
N ASP A 549 3.82 -12.64 29.47
CA ASP A 549 4.82 -11.58 29.26
C ASP A 549 5.66 -11.28 30.53
N GLU A 550 5.31 -11.82 31.70
CA GLU A 550 6.08 -11.60 32.94
C GLU A 550 7.42 -12.33 32.93
N ASP A 551 7.42 -13.55 32.37
CA ASP A 551 8.58 -14.44 32.35
C ASP A 551 9.56 -14.10 31.23
N ASP A 552 9.12 -13.34 30.22
CA ASP A 552 9.96 -12.95 29.09
C ASP A 552 11.06 -11.95 29.52
N PRO A 553 12.36 -12.35 29.43
CA PRO A 553 13.47 -11.49 29.83
C PRO A 553 13.81 -10.43 28.79
N THR A 554 13.18 -10.47 27.61
CA THR A 554 13.48 -9.57 26.50
C THR A 554 12.51 -8.39 26.39
N ILE A 555 11.50 -8.31 27.28
CA ILE A 555 10.51 -7.23 27.32
C ILE A 555 10.67 -6.39 28.59
N ILE A 556 10.75 -5.07 28.44
CA ILE A 556 10.60 -4.11 29.55
C ILE A 556 9.16 -3.58 29.53
N ARG A 557 8.35 -3.98 30.50
CA ARG A 557 6.98 -3.45 30.63
C ARG A 557 7.04 -1.94 30.88
N LYS A 558 6.14 -1.19 30.22
CA LYS A 558 6.00 0.27 30.42
C LYS A 558 5.82 0.66 31.88
N VAL A 559 5.15 -0.17 32.68
CA VAL A 559 4.99 0.05 34.12
C VAL A 559 6.34 0.03 34.84
N VAL A 560 7.20 -0.93 34.49
CA VAL A 560 8.57 -1.01 35.01
C VAL A 560 9.38 0.18 34.52
N THR A 561 9.28 0.56 33.25
CA THR A 561 9.95 1.76 32.72
C THR A 561 9.48 3.05 33.39
N GLN A 562 8.18 3.19 33.66
CA GLN A 562 7.61 4.33 34.39
C GLN A 562 8.07 4.34 35.85
N ASN A 563 8.15 3.18 36.51
CA ASN A 563 8.66 3.07 37.87
C ASN A 563 10.16 3.39 37.94
N ILE A 564 10.95 2.91 36.98
CA ILE A 564 12.38 3.25 36.85
C ILE A 564 12.54 4.76 36.57
N SER A 565 11.74 5.32 35.67
CA SER A 565 11.78 6.76 35.36
C SER A 565 11.40 7.60 36.57
N ARG A 566 10.36 7.21 37.32
CA ARG A 566 9.97 7.86 38.59
C ARG A 566 11.08 7.75 39.63
N LYS A 567 11.69 6.57 39.79
CA LYS A 567 12.78 6.33 40.74
C LYS A 567 14.04 7.14 40.39
N ASN A 568 14.39 7.21 39.10
CA ASN A 568 15.49 8.03 38.61
C ASN A 568 15.21 9.52 38.79
N SER A 569 13.97 9.98 38.54
CA SER A 569 13.60 11.36 38.83
C SER A 569 13.68 11.67 40.33
N SER A 570 13.29 10.75 41.21
CA SER A 570 13.43 10.96 42.66
C SER A 570 14.90 10.93 43.11
N LEU A 571 15.74 10.07 42.53
CA LEU A 571 17.18 10.05 42.83
C LEU A 571 17.88 11.32 42.35
N ALA A 572 17.52 11.83 41.17
CA ALA A 572 18.05 13.09 40.66
C ALA A 572 17.64 14.30 41.53
N ILE A 573 16.41 14.29 42.06
CA ILE A 573 15.95 15.30 43.02
C ILE A 573 16.74 15.19 44.33
N ASN A 574 16.85 13.99 44.91
CA ASN A 574 17.60 13.79 46.15
C ASN A 574 19.08 14.18 46.01
N HIS A 575 19.73 13.82 44.89
CA HIS A 575 21.12 14.17 44.66
C HIS A 575 21.31 15.68 44.43
N ARG A 576 20.29 16.37 43.92
CA ARG A 576 20.27 17.84 43.83
C ARG A 576 20.14 18.47 45.22
N ASP A 577 19.24 17.94 46.06
CA ASP A 577 19.04 18.43 47.43
C ASP A 577 20.29 18.21 48.29
N ASP A 578 20.96 17.06 48.17
CA ASP A 578 22.22 16.77 48.86
C ASP A 578 23.35 17.71 48.41
N MET A 579 23.40 18.03 47.11
CA MET A 579 24.38 18.97 46.56
C MET A 579 24.07 20.42 46.97
N GLU A 580 22.79 20.79 47.09
CA GLU A 580 22.35 22.11 47.57
C GLU A 580 22.65 22.29 49.06
N GLN A 581 22.50 21.24 49.88
CA GLN A 581 22.93 21.24 51.30
C GLN A 581 24.45 21.37 51.46
N LEU A 582 25.23 20.79 50.56
CA LEU A 582 26.70 20.94 50.53
C LEU A 582 27.19 22.32 50.09
N LEU A 583 26.32 23.12 49.45
CA LEU A 583 26.64 24.46 48.94
C LEU A 583 26.12 25.59 49.83
N LEU A 584 25.36 25.29 50.89
CA LEU A 584 24.96 26.28 51.90
C LEU A 584 26.18 26.59 52.80
N PRO A 585 26.66 27.85 52.83
CA PRO A 585 27.75 28.23 53.72
C PRO A 585 27.30 28.13 55.18
N ASP A 586 28.10 27.44 56.02
CA ASP A 586 27.93 27.43 57.47
C ASP A 586 27.80 28.88 57.99
N ASP A 587 26.71 29.14 58.70
CA ASP A 587 26.32 30.43 59.24
C ASP A 587 27.50 31.16 59.91
N GLN A 588 27.93 32.27 59.29
CA GLN A 588 28.71 33.29 59.99
C GLN A 588 27.78 34.17 60.84
N GLU A 589 28.20 34.34 62.09
CA GLU A 589 27.60 35.15 63.14
C GLU A 589 27.01 36.50 62.67
N GLN A 590 25.74 36.73 63.03
CA GLN A 590 25.09 38.04 62.96
C GLN A 590 25.76 39.06 63.90
N PRO A 591 26.11 40.27 63.43
CA PRO A 591 26.29 41.43 64.27
C PRO A 591 25.01 42.31 64.29
N PRO A 592 24.83 43.13 65.35
CA PRO A 592 23.57 43.79 65.63
C PRO A 592 23.36 45.06 64.79
N ALA A 593 22.08 45.41 64.66
CA ALA A 593 21.56 46.58 63.97
C ALA A 593 22.16 47.91 64.48
N PRO A 594 22.27 48.90 63.57
CA PRO A 594 21.99 50.27 63.95
C PRO A 594 21.01 50.99 63.02
N THR A 595 20.32 51.91 63.68
CA THR A 595 19.31 52.89 63.29
C THR A 595 19.83 54.06 62.43
N ASP A 596 18.94 54.52 61.54
CA ASP A 596 18.62 55.91 61.13
C ASP A 596 19.62 56.88 60.45
N GLN A 597 18.98 57.71 59.60
CA GLN A 597 19.35 59.00 58.94
C GLN A 597 19.89 58.90 57.49
N LYS A 598 19.18 59.32 56.42
CA LYS A 598 18.56 60.59 55.91
C LYS A 598 19.54 61.52 55.15
N GLU A 599 18.99 62.11 54.07
CA GLU A 599 19.46 63.22 53.17
C GLU A 599 20.25 62.82 51.91
N THR A 600 19.62 62.83 50.72
CA THR A 600 19.48 63.92 49.69
C THR A 600 20.78 64.43 49.09
N ASP A 601 20.94 64.28 47.77
CA ASP A 601 20.98 65.43 46.84
C ASP A 601 20.91 65.00 45.36
N GLU A 602 20.15 65.80 44.61
CA GLU A 602 19.97 65.81 43.15
C GLU A 602 21.18 66.42 42.44
N ILE A 603 21.59 65.91 41.28
CA ILE A 603 22.05 66.74 40.15
C ILE A 603 21.61 66.11 38.82
N HIS A 604 20.82 66.88 38.06
CA HIS A 604 20.44 66.70 36.66
C HIS A 604 21.63 66.92 35.70
N LEU A 605 21.73 66.10 34.66
CA LEU A 605 22.20 66.55 33.33
C LEU A 605 21.69 65.59 32.25
N GLU A 606 20.72 66.07 31.47
CA GLU A 606 20.39 65.56 30.14
C GLU A 606 21.47 65.99 29.14
N VAL A 607 21.78 65.14 28.15
CA VAL A 607 21.80 65.46 26.70
C VAL A 607 22.28 64.23 25.89
N ASN A 608 21.37 63.78 25.03
CA ASN A 608 21.48 63.12 23.73
C ASN A 608 22.28 61.83 23.46
N GLU A 609 21.48 60.85 23.03
CA GLU A 609 21.56 60.06 21.79
C GLU A 609 22.52 58.87 21.68
N GLU A 610 21.92 57.79 21.14
CA GLU A 610 22.51 56.54 20.62
C GLU A 610 22.91 55.44 21.62
N LYS A 611 21.96 54.54 21.93
CA LYS A 611 21.93 53.16 21.40
C LYS A 611 20.90 52.28 22.12
N GLU A 612 20.13 51.57 21.32
CA GLU A 612 19.28 50.46 21.73
C GLU A 612 20.09 49.40 22.52
N GLN A 613 19.73 49.20 23.78
CA GLN A 613 20.02 47.98 24.53
C GLN A 613 18.78 47.63 25.38
N LYS A 614 17.95 46.74 24.85
CA LYS A 614 17.03 45.90 25.62
C LYS A 614 16.64 44.66 24.81
N SER A 615 17.60 43.75 24.68
CA SER A 615 17.34 42.34 24.34
C SER A 615 18.58 41.51 24.72
N GLU A 616 18.76 41.21 26.00
CA GLU A 616 19.79 40.25 26.40
C GLU A 616 19.46 39.67 27.79
N GLU A 617 18.40 38.87 27.86
CA GLU A 617 18.22 37.91 28.96
C GLU A 617 17.35 36.74 28.50
N GLU A 618 17.66 36.16 27.33
CA GLU A 618 17.12 34.86 26.92
C GLU A 618 17.96 34.19 25.82
N LYS A 619 19.30 34.23 25.95
CA LYS A 619 20.21 33.45 25.11
C LYS A 619 21.45 33.02 25.88
N LYS A 620 21.27 32.06 26.79
CA LYS A 620 22.31 31.12 27.21
C LYS A 620 21.63 29.79 27.52
N ASN A 621 21.57 28.92 26.51
CA ASN A 621 21.49 27.45 26.60
C ASN A 621 21.19 26.89 25.20
N ASP A 622 22.04 27.17 24.22
CA ASP A 622 22.08 26.38 22.98
C ASP A 622 23.49 26.36 22.40
N ASP A 623 24.48 26.18 23.28
CA ASP A 623 25.85 25.86 22.90
C ASP A 623 26.05 24.34 23.03
N GLY A 624 26.19 23.69 21.87
CA GLY A 624 27.08 22.54 21.74
C GLY A 624 26.53 21.16 22.12
N GLU A 625 25.54 20.66 21.39
CA GLU A 625 25.33 19.22 21.27
C GLU A 625 26.38 18.64 20.29
N ASN A 626 27.61 18.56 20.79
CA ASN A 626 28.71 17.84 20.16
C ASN A 626 28.36 16.35 20.25
N ASN A 627 28.05 15.72 19.12
CA ASN A 627 27.71 14.28 18.98
C ASN A 627 28.89 13.33 19.28
N ASN A 628 29.74 13.69 20.23
CA ASN A 628 30.51 12.72 21.00
C ASN A 628 29.66 12.36 22.24
N GLU A 629 28.47 11.78 22.01
CA GLU A 629 27.96 10.78 22.94
C GLU A 629 28.95 9.62 22.85
N ASP A 630 30.06 9.79 23.57
CA ASP A 630 30.89 8.71 24.05
C ASP A 630 29.92 7.73 24.70
N ASP A 631 30.03 6.45 24.34
CA ASP A 631 29.33 5.31 24.92
C ASP A 631 29.81 5.11 26.38
N GLY A 632 29.74 6.17 27.19
CA GLY A 632 29.96 6.14 28.61
C GLY A 632 29.02 5.09 29.19
N PRO A 633 29.54 4.13 29.97
CA PRO A 633 28.73 3.09 30.54
C PRO A 633 27.67 3.76 31.41
N TRP A 634 26.43 3.71 30.96
CA TRP A 634 25.25 4.05 31.74
C TRP A 634 25.11 2.99 32.84
N GLU A 635 25.99 3.03 33.83
CA GLU A 635 25.85 2.34 35.11
C GLU A 635 24.74 3.05 35.88
N VAL A 636 23.50 2.72 35.51
CA VAL A 636 22.33 3.04 36.32
C VAL A 636 22.52 2.28 37.64
N ALA A 637 22.55 3.02 38.75
CA ALA A 637 22.70 2.48 40.09
C ALA A 637 21.74 1.30 40.35
N ASP A 638 22.30 0.18 40.82
CA ASP A 638 21.67 -1.12 41.11
C ASP A 638 20.33 -0.95 41.86
N CYS A 639 19.23 -0.97 41.11
CA CYS A 639 17.90 -1.10 41.67
C CYS A 639 17.41 -2.52 41.34
N ASP A 640 17.63 -3.47 42.25
CA ASP A 640 17.14 -4.87 42.19
C ASP A 640 17.09 -5.42 40.75
N ASP A 641 18.26 -5.47 40.10
CA ASP A 641 18.37 -6.01 38.75
C ASP A 641 17.99 -7.50 38.81
N GLN A 642 16.77 -7.83 38.41
CA GLN A 642 16.32 -9.21 38.31
C GLN A 642 17.20 -9.93 37.29
N HIS A 643 18.06 -10.79 37.82
CA HIS A 643 18.76 -11.79 37.04
C HIS A 643 17.75 -12.84 36.59
N CYS A 644 17.74 -13.13 35.28
CA CYS A 644 16.94 -14.18 34.69
C CYS A 644 17.85 -15.32 34.23
N ILE A 645 17.44 -16.55 34.49
CA ILE A 645 18.11 -17.75 33.99
C ILE A 645 17.54 -18.03 32.60
N LEU A 646 18.39 -17.98 31.58
CA LEU A 646 18.06 -18.36 30.21
C LEU A 646 18.52 -19.79 29.98
N GLU A 647 17.59 -20.67 29.62
CA GLU A 647 17.93 -22.02 29.19
C GLU A 647 18.48 -22.01 27.76
N ASP A 648 19.32 -23.00 27.46
CA ASP A 648 19.94 -23.10 26.15
C ASP A 648 18.88 -23.18 25.03
N GLY A 649 19.08 -22.34 24.02
CA GLY A 649 18.20 -22.09 22.89
C GLY A 649 16.80 -21.54 23.10
N MET A 650 16.50 -21.02 24.30
CA MET A 650 15.38 -20.07 24.43
C MET A 650 15.51 -18.89 23.45
N LEU A 651 16.73 -18.52 23.06
CA LEU A 651 17.02 -17.43 22.11
C LEU A 651 17.43 -17.91 20.71
N ASP A 652 17.21 -19.19 20.38
CA ASP A 652 17.48 -19.71 19.04
C ASP A 652 16.61 -19.05 17.97
N THR A 653 17.07 -19.15 16.73
CA THR A 653 16.25 -18.89 15.55
C THR A 653 15.09 -19.87 15.45
N MET A 654 14.09 -19.56 14.62
CA MET A 654 12.97 -20.47 14.44
C MET A 654 13.38 -21.78 13.76
N ASP A 655 14.34 -21.73 12.84
CA ASP A 655 14.82 -22.92 12.14
C ASP A 655 15.53 -23.89 13.09
N GLU A 656 16.39 -23.36 13.97
CA GLU A 656 17.04 -24.14 15.05
C GLU A 656 16.02 -24.73 16.03
N ALA A 657 14.97 -23.97 16.38
CA ALA A 657 13.89 -24.46 17.25
C ALA A 657 13.13 -25.64 16.60
N ILE A 658 12.84 -25.55 15.30
CA ILE A 658 12.17 -26.62 14.54
C ILE A 658 13.07 -27.86 14.45
N GLU A 659 14.37 -27.68 14.24
CA GLU A 659 15.35 -28.78 14.25
C GLU A 659 15.40 -29.46 15.62
N ARG A 660 15.45 -28.68 16.70
CA ARG A 660 15.38 -29.19 18.07
C ARG A 660 14.08 -29.91 18.38
N GLU A 661 12.94 -29.39 17.93
CA GLU A 661 11.64 -30.07 18.12
C GLU A 661 11.63 -31.44 17.42
N LYS A 662 12.23 -31.53 16.22
CA LYS A 662 12.39 -32.82 15.52
C LYS A 662 13.32 -33.76 16.29
N ASP A 663 14.44 -33.26 16.79
CA ASP A 663 15.40 -34.05 17.58
C ASP A 663 14.81 -34.46 18.94
N SER A 664 13.89 -33.68 19.50
CA SER A 664 13.22 -34.01 20.76
C SER A 664 12.33 -35.26 20.67
N LEU A 665 11.95 -35.67 19.45
CA LEU A 665 11.25 -36.93 19.18
C LEU A 665 12.19 -38.15 19.28
N VAL A 666 13.51 -37.93 19.36
CA VAL A 666 14.53 -38.96 19.60
C VAL A 666 14.62 -39.26 21.12
N SER A 667 15.09 -40.47 21.46
CA SER A 667 15.12 -41.01 22.83
C SER A 667 15.67 -40.01 23.86
N PRO A 668 15.05 -39.88 25.06
CA PRO A 668 15.49 -38.97 26.12
C PRO A 668 16.96 -39.17 26.55
N GLU A 669 17.52 -40.36 26.34
CA GLU A 669 18.89 -40.72 26.73
C GLU A 669 19.97 -40.01 25.89
N GLU A 670 19.62 -39.45 24.73
CA GLU A 670 20.57 -38.78 23.82
C GLU A 670 20.62 -37.25 23.98
N ARG A 671 19.81 -36.68 24.89
CA ARG A 671 19.72 -35.24 25.07
C ARG A 671 20.94 -34.69 25.82
N VAL A 672 21.70 -33.83 25.15
CA VAL A 672 22.78 -33.05 25.76
C VAL A 672 22.18 -32.19 26.88
N PRO A 673 22.76 -32.19 28.10
CA PRO A 673 22.25 -31.36 29.20
C PRO A 673 22.28 -29.88 28.80
N MET A 674 21.14 -29.21 28.91
CA MET A 674 21.01 -27.79 28.58
C MET A 674 21.83 -26.95 29.57
N VAL A 675 22.72 -26.10 29.05
CA VAL A 675 23.50 -25.18 29.87
C VAL A 675 22.68 -23.90 30.04
N ALA A 676 22.16 -23.69 31.25
CA ALA A 676 21.50 -22.44 31.59
C ALA A 676 22.54 -21.37 31.95
N PHE A 677 22.30 -20.12 31.54
CA PHE A 677 23.16 -18.99 31.88
C PHE A 677 22.36 -17.81 32.41
N GLU A 678 22.96 -17.05 33.31
CA GLU A 678 22.33 -15.94 34.00
C GLU A 678 22.54 -14.64 33.23
N VAL A 679 21.47 -13.91 32.93
CA VAL A 679 21.52 -12.64 32.21
C VAL A 679 20.76 -11.56 32.98
N ARG A 680 21.28 -10.34 32.96
CA ARG A 680 20.58 -9.16 33.49
C ARG A 680 19.42 -8.78 32.55
N LYS A 681 18.17 -8.94 33.03
CA LYS A 681 16.92 -8.75 32.24
C LYS A 681 16.86 -7.40 31.54
N THR A 682 17.19 -6.31 32.25
CA THR A 682 17.16 -4.94 31.72
C THR A 682 18.10 -4.74 30.53
N LYS A 683 19.31 -5.31 30.60
CA LYS A 683 20.31 -5.25 29.53
C LYS A 683 19.89 -6.09 28.32
N CYS A 684 19.40 -7.31 28.56
CA CYS A 684 18.92 -8.20 27.50
C CYS A 684 17.76 -7.54 26.73
N ALA A 685 16.74 -7.06 27.44
CA ALA A 685 15.58 -6.45 26.82
C ALA A 685 15.92 -5.18 26.01
N LYS A 686 16.82 -4.31 26.51
CA LYS A 686 17.30 -3.15 25.74
C LYS A 686 18.02 -3.56 24.45
N LEU A 687 18.91 -4.55 24.52
CA LEU A 687 19.66 -5.03 23.36
C LEU A 687 18.74 -5.69 22.32
N MET A 688 17.80 -6.54 22.76
CA MET A 688 16.84 -7.19 21.89
C MET A 688 15.89 -6.18 21.25
N THR A 689 15.40 -5.19 22.00
CA THR A 689 14.58 -4.10 21.45
C THR A 689 15.33 -3.36 20.34
N LYS A 690 16.59 -2.97 20.58
CA LYS A 690 17.43 -2.29 19.58
C LYS A 690 17.74 -3.17 18.36
N MET A 691 17.90 -4.48 18.57
CA MET A 691 18.04 -5.46 17.49
C MET A 691 16.78 -5.50 16.62
N TYR A 692 15.59 -5.63 17.22
CA TYR A 692 14.32 -5.66 16.49
C TYR A 692 14.03 -4.34 15.76
N GLU A 693 14.30 -3.18 16.36
CA GLU A 693 14.19 -1.89 15.68
C GLU A 693 15.11 -1.80 14.45
N THR A 694 16.32 -2.36 14.54
CA THR A 694 17.27 -2.39 13.43
C THR A 694 16.79 -3.35 12.33
N LEU A 695 16.35 -4.54 12.70
CA LEU A 695 15.80 -5.54 11.78
C LEU A 695 14.52 -5.05 11.12
N ASP A 696 13.68 -4.30 11.83
CA ASP A 696 12.46 -3.70 11.33
C ASP A 696 12.75 -2.81 10.11
N VAL A 697 13.75 -1.95 10.25
CA VAL A 697 14.17 -1.03 9.19
C VAL A 697 14.74 -1.77 7.99
N VAL A 698 15.51 -2.84 8.21
CA VAL A 698 16.07 -3.68 7.13
C VAL A 698 14.97 -4.45 6.40
N LEU A 699 14.03 -5.04 7.14
CA LEU A 699 12.91 -5.79 6.58
C LEU A 699 12.00 -4.89 5.75
N ASP A 700 11.64 -3.72 6.27
CA ASP A 700 10.86 -2.70 5.53
C ASP A 700 11.58 -2.29 4.26
N GLY A 701 12.88 -1.93 4.35
CA GLY A 701 13.67 -1.56 3.18
C GLY A 701 13.70 -2.66 2.11
N SER A 702 13.88 -3.92 2.53
CA SER A 702 13.92 -5.06 1.62
C SER A 702 12.56 -5.39 0.99
N THR A 703 11.47 -5.22 1.75
CA THR A 703 10.11 -5.46 1.28
C THR A 703 9.69 -4.38 0.28
N ILE A 704 9.98 -3.12 0.59
CA ILE A 704 9.71 -1.97 -0.28
C ILE A 704 10.50 -2.10 -1.58
N GLU A 705 11.77 -2.50 -1.53
CA GLU A 705 12.57 -2.70 -2.74
C GLU A 705 11.97 -3.80 -3.64
N LEU A 706 11.60 -4.95 -3.06
CA LEU A 706 10.98 -6.04 -3.83
C LEU A 706 9.64 -5.60 -4.44
N LEU A 707 8.79 -4.96 -3.65
CA LEU A 707 7.48 -4.50 -4.12
C LEU A 707 7.63 -3.46 -5.23
N THR A 708 8.45 -2.42 -5.01
CA THR A 708 8.68 -1.37 -6.01
C THR A 708 9.10 -2.01 -7.33
N LYS A 709 10.04 -2.95 -7.30
CA LYS A 709 10.48 -3.64 -8.51
C LYS A 709 9.36 -4.38 -9.24
N ILE A 710 8.46 -5.03 -8.49
CA ILE A 710 7.29 -5.72 -9.06
C ILE A 710 6.32 -4.69 -9.64
N LEU A 711 6.08 -3.58 -8.93
CA LEU A 711 5.17 -2.52 -9.34
C LEU A 711 5.69 -1.77 -10.57
N GLU A 712 6.96 -1.38 -10.60
CA GLU A 712 7.64 -0.80 -11.78
C GLU A 712 7.48 -1.70 -13.00
N THR A 713 7.74 -3.00 -12.83
CA THR A 713 7.59 -3.98 -13.92
C THR A 713 6.13 -4.06 -14.38
N THR A 714 5.19 -4.10 -13.44
CA THR A 714 3.75 -4.15 -13.71
C THR A 714 3.29 -2.90 -14.47
N VAL A 715 3.71 -1.73 -14.01
CA VAL A 715 3.38 -0.44 -14.61
C VAL A 715 3.98 -0.29 -16.00
N LEU A 716 5.20 -0.78 -16.25
CA LEU A 716 5.77 -0.81 -17.59
C LEU A 716 4.91 -1.67 -18.54
N PHE A 717 4.48 -2.86 -18.12
CA PHE A 717 3.54 -3.66 -18.92
C PHE A 717 2.18 -2.96 -19.12
N GLY A 718 1.67 -2.28 -18.09
CA GLY A 718 0.46 -1.47 -18.19
C GLY A 718 0.60 -0.30 -19.18
N ALA A 719 1.77 0.36 -19.19
CA ALA A 719 2.10 1.42 -20.14
C ALA A 719 2.15 0.91 -21.58
N ALA A 720 2.76 -0.27 -21.80
CA ALA A 720 2.74 -0.95 -23.08
C ALA A 720 1.31 -1.29 -23.55
N ALA A 721 0.46 -1.79 -22.63
CA ALA A 721 -0.94 -2.10 -22.94
C ALA A 721 -1.75 -0.83 -23.24
N THR A 722 -1.50 0.26 -22.53
CA THR A 722 -2.16 1.55 -22.76
C THR A 722 -1.73 2.18 -24.07
N GLY A 723 -0.44 2.12 -24.40
CA GLY A 723 0.05 2.58 -25.70
C GLY A 723 -0.57 1.80 -26.85
N TRP A 724 -0.67 0.47 -26.74
CA TRP A 724 -1.41 -0.37 -27.69
C TRP A 724 -2.87 0.09 -27.83
N TYR A 725 -3.58 0.24 -26.71
CA TYR A 725 -4.98 0.67 -26.69
C TYR A 725 -5.17 1.99 -27.42
N LEU A 726 -4.41 3.03 -27.06
CA LEU A 726 -4.50 4.34 -27.66
C LEU A 726 -4.14 4.30 -29.16
N GLY A 727 -3.08 3.58 -29.52
CA GLY A 727 -2.62 3.47 -30.91
C GLY A 727 -3.66 2.80 -31.81
N ALA A 728 -4.29 1.72 -31.32
CA ALA A 728 -5.37 1.04 -32.01
C ALA A 728 -6.67 1.87 -32.07
N LEU A 729 -7.03 2.53 -30.96
CA LEU A 729 -8.25 3.34 -30.86
C LEU A 729 -8.24 4.49 -31.87
N PHE A 730 -7.15 5.26 -31.92
CA PHE A 730 -7.05 6.38 -32.88
C PHE A 730 -6.92 5.90 -34.32
N ALA A 731 -6.17 4.81 -34.55
CA ALA A 731 -6.05 4.22 -35.87
C ALA A 731 -7.39 3.71 -36.43
N HIS A 732 -8.27 3.19 -35.56
CA HIS A 732 -9.60 2.77 -35.97
C HIS A 732 -10.53 3.97 -36.18
N HIS A 733 -10.49 4.95 -35.28
CA HIS A 733 -11.31 6.15 -35.37
C HIS A 733 -11.03 6.96 -36.65
N GLU A 734 -9.78 7.01 -37.13
CA GLU A 734 -9.43 7.67 -38.39
C GLU A 734 -10.03 6.97 -39.63
N LYS A 735 -10.33 5.66 -39.53
CA LYS A 735 -10.97 4.89 -40.61
C LYS A 735 -12.49 4.93 -40.58
N ASP A 736 -13.08 5.30 -39.45
CA ASP A 736 -14.54 5.32 -39.30
C ASP A 736 -15.10 6.52 -40.05
N VAL A 737 -15.68 6.25 -41.22
CA VAL A 737 -16.44 7.24 -42.00
C VAL A 737 -17.88 7.22 -41.51
N ASP A 738 -18.50 8.39 -41.33
CA ASP A 738 -19.93 8.52 -41.08
C ASP A 738 -20.74 7.90 -42.22
N ILE A 739 -21.22 6.67 -42.02
CA ILE A 739 -22.10 5.99 -42.98
C ILE A 739 -23.55 6.24 -42.56
N ILE A 740 -24.25 7.08 -43.33
CA ILE A 740 -25.69 7.33 -43.17
C ILE A 740 -26.42 6.57 -44.28
N CYS A 741 -27.30 5.65 -43.89
CA CYS A 741 -28.08 4.80 -44.81
C CYS A 741 -29.57 5.18 -44.89
N GLY A 742 -29.97 6.25 -44.20
CA GLY A 742 -31.35 6.76 -44.09
C GLY A 742 -31.71 7.84 -45.10
#